data_AF-G8R1L2-F1
#
_entry.id   AF-G8R1L2-F1
#
_cell.length_a   1.000
_cell.length_b   1.000
_cell.length_c   1.000
_cell.angle_alpha   90.00
_cell.angle_beta   90.00
_cell.angle_gamma   90.00
#
_symmetry.space_group_name_H-M   'P 1'
#
loop_
_entity.id
_entity.type
_entity.pdbx_description
1 polymer ?
#
loop_
_entity_poly.entity_id
_entity_poly.type
_entity_poly.pdbx_seq_one_letter_code
_entity_poly.pdbx_strand_id
1 'polypeptide(L)'
;MKKLSRPITELKNSYDVLVIGSGYGGSIAASRMSRIGKSVCLLEKGKEFLPGDFPSKLTEASGEMNFNMGKKSDDNNGLYDFTMGDGISVFKGCGLGGTSLVNANVSIKPEPRVMEDNAWPAEIRNNISSFHEGVERAWDMLKPNPYPEGKNGYPILAKTEAMRKSADYMSEEFRLLDINVNFENKEENHVGIKQGKCNNCGDCVTGCNVGAKNTTAMNYLPDAYNHGAEIFTNIDVRHIEKSNGRWKVFFNVLNTGREKFDAPELFVFADNVIISAGSLGSTEILLRSKAKGLSTSDMLGQNMTGNGDVLAFGYNNDQPINGIGMGDNEIKDIANVGPCITSVIDMRNRDNIVDGMTLEEGTVPAPIRAIMASTLVTVSRLFGNDTDRGFKDFWREKWREITSLFKGPFHGAVNHTQIYLVMTHDDSKGKMSLKDDRLKIDWPGVGKQEIFKKVDGELTAATSALGGNKVPNPTWNKMMDFDLVTVHPLGGCGMANDANTGVTDHKGQVFSGSTGTDLHPGLYVMDGAVIPKSVGTNPLLTISGLAERSCKLIAESMGASINYSFENAPRKEGQNNVTKGVQFTETMRGYFSLDEKENYQRGHDKGKAAKSPFEFTLTIHSEDVDTFVQNKDHQAGLMGSMVAPALSDKPLSALNGTFNLFVEDKANPDTKKMLYSSVLTDVNGEHYYFEGFKQVQNDKGFDVWADTTTLFITLRKGDSKEGEVIGKGMLKILIKDFMTQLTTMKSVNTKGASESISSIAAFGKFFSGNVFDTYIKKIR
;
A
#
# COMPACT_ATOMS: atom_id res chain seq x y z
N MET A 1 -5.87 -18.49 -2.86
CA MET A 1 -6.10 -17.27 -3.68
C MET A 1 -4.95 -17.15 -4.66
N LYS A 2 -5.17 -16.59 -5.85
CA LYS A 2 -4.08 -16.36 -6.82
C LYS A 2 -3.48 -14.97 -6.58
N LYS A 3 -2.19 -14.79 -6.87
CA LYS A 3 -1.57 -13.47 -6.89
C LYS A 3 -2.10 -12.66 -8.07
N LEU A 4 -2.44 -11.40 -7.81
CA LEU A 4 -2.89 -10.41 -8.78
C LEU A 4 -1.72 -9.61 -9.36
N SER A 5 -0.63 -9.45 -8.59
CA SER A 5 0.52 -8.67 -9.04
C SER A 5 1.29 -9.37 -10.15
N ARG A 6 1.77 -8.57 -11.11
CA ARG A 6 2.62 -8.96 -12.23
C ARG A 6 4.09 -8.66 -11.91
N PRO A 7 5.06 -9.34 -12.54
CA PRO A 7 6.46 -8.95 -12.46
C PRO A 7 6.65 -7.53 -12.99
N ILE A 8 7.46 -6.73 -12.30
CA ILE A 8 7.77 -5.36 -12.72
C ILE A 8 8.39 -5.27 -14.13
N THR A 9 9.03 -6.34 -14.59
CA THR A 9 9.58 -6.43 -15.94
C THR A 9 8.53 -6.45 -17.04
N GLU A 10 7.24 -6.63 -16.72
CA GLU A 10 6.13 -6.56 -17.68
C GLU A 10 5.50 -5.16 -17.75
N LEU A 11 5.98 -4.20 -16.96
CA LEU A 11 5.49 -2.83 -16.99
C LEU A 11 5.73 -2.21 -18.37
N LYS A 12 4.68 -1.66 -18.97
CA LYS A 12 4.73 -1.00 -20.28
C LYS A 12 5.29 0.42 -20.15
N ASN A 13 5.72 0.97 -21.28
CA ASN A 13 6.20 2.36 -21.35
C ASN A 13 5.09 3.39 -21.14
N SER A 14 3.83 3.05 -21.43
CA SER A 14 2.71 3.97 -21.19
C SER A 14 1.35 3.30 -21.03
N TYR A 15 0.42 4.02 -20.37
CA TYR A 15 -0.96 3.59 -20.11
C TYR A 15 -1.96 4.75 -20.33
N ASP A 16 -3.22 4.43 -20.62
CA ASP A 16 -4.29 5.44 -20.68
C ASP A 16 -4.59 6.02 -19.28
N VAL A 17 -4.58 5.13 -18.26
CA VAL A 17 -4.81 5.49 -16.86
C VAL A 17 -3.78 4.78 -15.96
N LEU A 18 -3.09 5.56 -15.14
CA LEU A 18 -2.23 5.06 -14.09
C LEU A 18 -2.80 5.43 -12.71
N VAL A 19 -2.99 4.42 -11.86
CA VAL A 19 -3.48 4.55 -10.49
C VAL A 19 -2.34 4.32 -9.51
N ILE A 20 -2.14 5.24 -8.58
CA ILE A 20 -1.08 5.16 -7.57
C ILE A 20 -1.72 4.79 -6.23
N GLY A 21 -1.40 3.62 -5.68
CA GLY A 21 -1.96 3.09 -4.44
C GLY A 21 -3.22 2.25 -4.65
N SER A 22 -3.37 1.22 -3.81
CA SER A 22 -4.40 0.19 -3.96
C SER A 22 -5.45 0.14 -2.82
N GLY A 23 -5.58 1.24 -2.07
CA GLY A 23 -6.62 1.41 -1.06
C GLY A 23 -8.04 1.50 -1.66
N TYR A 24 -9.01 1.97 -0.88
CA TYR A 24 -10.41 2.09 -1.32
C TYR A 24 -10.55 2.82 -2.67
N GLY A 25 -10.14 4.09 -2.76
CA GLY A 25 -10.34 4.84 -4.00
C GLY A 25 -9.51 4.36 -5.19
N GLY A 26 -8.29 3.88 -4.96
CA GLY A 26 -7.41 3.36 -6.01
C GLY A 26 -7.89 2.02 -6.58
N SER A 27 -8.36 1.11 -5.72
CA SER A 27 -8.97 -0.14 -6.19
C SER A 27 -10.29 0.10 -6.95
N ILE A 28 -11.11 1.04 -6.49
CA ILE A 28 -12.32 1.52 -7.21
C ILE A 28 -11.92 2.09 -8.57
N ALA A 29 -10.98 3.02 -8.61
CA ALA A 29 -10.49 3.64 -9.84
C ALA A 29 -9.97 2.60 -10.83
N ALA A 30 -9.13 1.67 -10.40
CA ALA A 30 -8.61 0.62 -11.27
C ALA A 30 -9.74 -0.27 -11.83
N SER A 31 -10.70 -0.66 -11.00
CA SER A 31 -11.88 -1.43 -11.42
C SER A 31 -12.74 -0.69 -12.43
N ARG A 32 -13.06 0.59 -12.16
CA ARG A 32 -13.98 1.36 -13.00
C ARG A 32 -13.34 1.76 -14.32
N MET A 33 -12.06 2.13 -14.31
CA MET A 33 -11.34 2.53 -15.51
C MET A 33 -11.05 1.32 -16.43
N SER A 34 -10.80 0.13 -15.89
CA SER A 34 -10.62 -1.07 -16.74
C SER A 34 -11.94 -1.54 -17.36
N ARG A 35 -13.07 -1.40 -16.65
CA ARG A 35 -14.41 -1.70 -17.16
C ARG A 35 -14.86 -0.84 -18.35
N ILE A 36 -14.27 0.33 -18.55
CA ILE A 36 -14.52 1.18 -19.73
C ILE A 36 -13.50 0.94 -20.86
N GLY A 37 -12.73 -0.16 -20.79
CA GLY A 37 -11.82 -0.60 -21.84
C GLY A 37 -10.50 0.16 -21.93
N LYS A 38 -10.13 0.95 -20.91
CA LYS A 38 -8.83 1.63 -20.85
C LYS A 38 -7.72 0.67 -20.47
N SER A 39 -6.52 0.92 -20.97
CA SER A 39 -5.30 0.30 -20.45
C SER A 39 -4.99 0.92 -19.07
N VAL A 40 -5.10 0.09 -18.03
CA VAL A 40 -4.94 0.54 -16.63
C VAL A 40 -3.70 -0.10 -16.01
N CYS A 41 -2.86 0.73 -15.40
CA CYS A 41 -1.77 0.31 -14.52
C CYS A 41 -2.08 0.74 -13.08
N LEU A 42 -1.95 -0.17 -12.12
CA LEU A 42 -1.96 0.14 -10.70
C LEU A 42 -0.56 -0.10 -10.11
N LEU A 43 -0.01 0.92 -9.45
CA LEU A 43 1.27 0.85 -8.74
C LEU A 43 1.03 0.88 -7.23
N GLU A 44 1.43 -0.17 -6.51
CA GLU A 44 1.34 -0.28 -5.06
C GLU A 44 2.74 -0.32 -4.43
N LYS A 45 2.94 0.48 -3.38
CA LYS A 45 4.20 0.50 -2.62
C LYS A 45 4.43 -0.79 -1.85
N GLY A 46 3.42 -1.27 -1.14
CA GLY A 46 3.53 -2.44 -0.27
C GLY A 46 3.55 -3.77 -1.04
N LYS A 47 3.66 -4.87 -0.28
CA LYS A 47 3.65 -6.25 -0.79
C LYS A 47 2.21 -6.73 -1.05
N GLU A 48 2.05 -7.80 -1.82
CA GLU A 48 0.79 -8.54 -1.91
C GLU A 48 0.73 -9.61 -0.80
N PHE A 49 -0.25 -9.50 0.10
CA PHE A 49 -0.50 -10.45 1.19
C PHE A 49 -1.77 -11.25 0.89
N LEU A 50 -1.68 -12.58 0.91
CA LEU A 50 -2.82 -13.47 0.80
C LEU A 50 -3.24 -14.01 2.19
N PRO A 51 -4.47 -14.51 2.36
CA PRO A 51 -4.82 -15.25 3.56
C PRO A 51 -3.84 -16.40 3.81
N GLY A 52 -3.21 -16.41 4.98
CA GLY A 52 -2.09 -17.28 5.35
C GLY A 52 -0.75 -16.54 5.48
N ASP A 53 -0.59 -15.39 4.82
CA ASP A 53 0.64 -14.59 4.84
C ASP A 53 0.64 -13.51 5.94
N PHE A 54 -0.53 -13.20 6.53
CA PHE A 54 -0.62 -12.12 7.52
C PHE A 54 0.05 -12.54 8.84
N PRO A 55 0.73 -11.60 9.53
CA PRO A 55 1.39 -11.91 10.80
C PRO A 55 0.42 -12.45 11.86
N SER A 56 0.72 -13.61 12.41
CA SER A 56 -0.06 -14.22 13.49
C SER A 56 0.62 -14.14 14.85
N LYS A 57 1.92 -13.84 14.86
CA LYS A 57 2.75 -13.69 16.07
C LYS A 57 3.36 -12.30 16.16
N LEU A 58 3.71 -11.90 17.38
CA LEU A 58 4.35 -10.61 17.66
C LEU A 58 5.65 -10.40 16.86
N THR A 59 6.49 -11.44 16.76
CA THR A 59 7.77 -11.37 16.05
C THR A 59 7.58 -11.10 14.56
N GLU A 60 6.59 -11.74 13.94
CA GLU A 60 6.23 -11.52 12.53
C GLU A 60 5.67 -10.11 12.35
N ALA A 61 4.76 -9.68 13.24
CA ALA A 61 4.16 -8.36 13.17
C ALA A 61 5.20 -7.25 13.35
N SER A 62 6.20 -7.46 14.20
CA SER A 62 7.31 -6.52 14.39
C SER A 62 8.21 -6.42 13.15
N GLY A 63 8.38 -7.51 12.39
CA GLY A 63 9.15 -7.50 11.14
C GLY A 63 8.41 -6.78 9.99
N GLU A 64 7.08 -6.70 10.08
CA GLU A 64 6.24 -5.99 9.12
C GLU A 64 5.90 -4.55 9.56
N MET A 65 6.53 -4.03 10.62
CA MET A 65 6.34 -2.65 11.07
C MET A 65 7.35 -1.71 10.43
N ASN A 66 6.87 -0.60 9.88
CA ASN A 66 7.69 0.54 9.47
C ASN A 66 7.45 1.70 10.43
N PHE A 67 8.52 2.27 10.98
CA PHE A 67 8.45 3.46 11.81
C PHE A 67 9.01 4.66 11.07
N ASN A 68 8.19 5.71 10.91
CA ASN A 68 8.57 6.99 10.31
C ASN A 68 8.68 8.05 11.41
N MET A 69 9.92 8.30 11.90
CA MET A 69 10.19 9.20 13.04
C MET A 69 10.84 10.55 12.62
N GLY A 70 10.50 11.07 11.45
CA GLY A 70 11.04 12.33 10.90
C GLY A 70 12.52 12.30 10.49
N LYS A 71 13.44 11.89 11.38
CA LYS A 71 14.90 11.79 11.13
C LYS A 71 15.39 10.38 10.76
N LYS A 72 14.59 9.34 11.03
CA LYS A 72 14.87 7.94 10.71
C LYS A 72 13.60 7.28 10.18
N SER A 73 13.76 6.42 9.17
CA SER A 73 12.76 5.42 8.78
C SER A 73 13.46 4.09 8.68
N ASP A 74 12.79 3.05 9.18
CA ASP A 74 13.09 1.69 8.78
C ASP A 74 12.37 1.44 7.45
N ASP A 75 13.10 0.98 6.43
CA ASP A 75 12.55 0.75 5.07
C ASP A 75 12.42 -0.76 4.82
N ASN A 76 11.59 -1.41 5.64
CA ASN A 76 11.34 -2.86 5.54
C ASN A 76 10.21 -3.19 4.54
N ASN A 77 9.59 -2.16 3.94
CA ASN A 77 8.37 -2.23 3.15
C ASN A 77 7.30 -3.15 3.79
N GLY A 78 7.12 -2.99 5.11
CA GLY A 78 6.24 -3.83 5.91
C GLY A 78 4.75 -3.51 5.77
N LEU A 79 3.88 -4.43 6.21
CA LEU A 79 2.42 -4.28 6.20
C LEU A 79 1.90 -3.08 7.01
N TYR A 80 2.56 -2.72 8.10
CA TYR A 80 2.11 -1.67 9.02
C TYR A 80 3.02 -0.45 8.89
N ASP A 81 2.43 0.74 8.87
CA ASP A 81 3.18 1.99 8.83
C ASP A 81 2.70 2.90 9.96
N PHE A 82 3.64 3.26 10.84
CA PHE A 82 3.43 4.21 11.93
C PHE A 82 4.25 5.48 11.67
N THR A 83 3.55 6.56 11.37
CA THR A 83 4.15 7.88 11.14
C THR A 83 3.97 8.76 12.38
N MET A 84 5.07 9.17 12.99
CA MET A 84 5.07 10.03 14.16
C MET A 84 5.01 11.50 13.73
N GLY A 85 4.01 12.23 14.23
CA GLY A 85 3.88 13.68 14.04
C GLY A 85 4.03 14.45 15.35
N ASP A 86 3.99 15.77 15.24
CA ASP A 86 3.90 16.70 16.37
C ASP A 86 2.42 16.95 16.70
N GLY A 87 1.93 16.44 17.83
CA GLY A 87 0.52 16.49 18.23
C GLY A 87 -0.31 15.27 17.81
N ILE A 88 -0.06 14.70 16.63
CA ILE A 88 -0.79 13.51 16.15
C ILE A 88 0.10 12.54 15.39
N SER A 89 -0.02 11.25 15.71
CA SER A 89 0.61 10.14 14.99
C SER A 89 -0.41 9.36 14.17
N VAL A 90 0.03 8.71 13.11
CA VAL A 90 -0.83 8.02 12.15
C VAL A 90 -0.42 6.56 12.03
N PHE A 91 -1.40 5.66 12.11
CA PHE A 91 -1.22 4.24 11.80
C PHE A 91 -2.02 3.85 10.55
N LYS A 92 -1.39 3.16 9.60
CA LYS A 92 -2.05 2.70 8.37
C LYS A 92 -1.48 1.37 7.87
N GLY A 93 -2.21 0.74 6.95
CA GLY A 93 -1.72 -0.44 6.23
C GLY A 93 -1.00 -0.07 4.93
N CYS A 94 0.04 -0.82 4.58
CA CYS A 94 0.79 -0.72 3.34
C CYS A 94 0.89 -2.09 2.66
N GLY A 95 0.24 -2.26 1.52
CA GLY A 95 0.11 -3.54 0.85
C GLY A 95 -0.96 -3.49 -0.23
N LEU A 96 -1.04 -4.52 -1.08
CA LEU A 96 -2.04 -4.59 -2.14
C LEU A 96 -3.46 -4.73 -1.55
N GLY A 97 -4.16 -3.61 -1.45
CA GLY A 97 -5.44 -3.41 -0.73
C GLY A 97 -5.42 -2.27 0.29
N GLY A 98 -4.25 -1.69 0.57
CA GLY A 98 -4.03 -0.61 1.54
C GLY A 98 -4.56 -0.92 2.94
N THR A 99 -5.06 0.09 3.64
CA THR A 99 -5.61 -0.06 5.01
C THR A 99 -6.84 -0.98 5.06
N SER A 100 -7.48 -1.33 3.94
CA SER A 100 -8.56 -2.34 3.96
C SER A 100 -8.06 -3.70 4.47
N LEU A 101 -6.77 -4.00 4.33
CA LEU A 101 -6.15 -5.23 4.85
C LEU A 101 -6.19 -5.28 6.39
N VAL A 102 -6.03 -4.13 7.06
CA VAL A 102 -5.78 -4.03 8.51
C VAL A 102 -6.80 -3.17 9.28
N ASN A 103 -7.86 -2.68 8.63
CA ASN A 103 -8.95 -1.98 9.34
C ASN A 103 -9.94 -2.93 10.06
N ALA A 104 -10.94 -2.35 10.73
CA ALA A 104 -11.93 -3.08 11.50
C ALA A 104 -13.25 -3.44 10.75
N ASN A 105 -13.33 -3.18 9.44
CA ASN A 105 -14.49 -3.50 8.55
C ASN A 105 -15.76 -2.66 8.70
N VAL A 106 -15.75 -1.59 9.47
CA VAL A 106 -16.99 -0.87 9.79
C VAL A 106 -17.51 -0.03 8.61
N SER A 107 -18.74 -0.30 8.20
CA SER A 107 -19.45 0.42 7.16
C SER A 107 -20.61 1.22 7.76
N ILE A 108 -20.34 2.45 8.19
CA ILE A 108 -21.36 3.41 8.61
C ILE A 108 -21.71 4.32 7.44
N LYS A 109 -23.01 4.45 7.14
CA LYS A 109 -23.46 5.42 6.13
C LYS A 109 -23.09 6.83 6.58
N PRO A 110 -22.44 7.63 5.71
CA PRO A 110 -22.00 8.98 6.07
C PRO A 110 -23.17 9.87 6.47
N GLU A 111 -22.96 10.75 7.45
CA GLU A 111 -23.99 11.68 7.92
C GLU A 111 -24.12 12.87 6.93
N PRO A 112 -25.30 13.11 6.32
CA PRO A 112 -25.45 14.15 5.30
C PRO A 112 -25.09 15.56 5.78
N ARG A 113 -25.34 15.87 7.06
CA ARG A 113 -25.01 17.17 7.67
C ARG A 113 -23.52 17.51 7.59
N VAL A 114 -22.63 16.50 7.52
CA VAL A 114 -21.20 16.72 7.32
C VAL A 114 -20.92 17.36 5.96
N MET A 115 -21.63 16.92 4.92
CA MET A 115 -21.45 17.39 3.55
C MET A 115 -22.13 18.75 3.30
N GLU A 116 -23.01 19.22 4.19
CA GLU A 116 -23.68 20.53 4.11
C GLU A 116 -22.73 21.69 4.45
N ASP A 117 -21.63 21.42 5.16
CA ASP A 117 -20.62 22.41 5.55
C ASP A 117 -19.95 23.07 4.32
N ASN A 118 -19.70 24.37 4.40
CA ASN A 118 -19.11 25.16 3.31
C ASN A 118 -17.70 24.72 2.89
N ALA A 119 -17.01 23.91 3.71
CA ALA A 119 -15.77 23.24 3.32
C ALA A 119 -15.95 22.29 2.13
N TRP A 120 -17.17 21.76 1.91
CA TRP A 120 -17.46 20.91 0.76
C TRP A 120 -17.84 21.73 -0.49
N PRO A 121 -17.42 21.29 -1.69
CA PRO A 121 -17.80 21.92 -2.95
C PRO A 121 -19.32 22.02 -3.14
N ALA A 122 -19.76 23.08 -3.82
CA ALA A 122 -21.17 23.32 -4.12
C ALA A 122 -21.82 22.17 -4.90
N GLU A 123 -21.07 21.48 -5.77
CA GLU A 123 -21.55 20.36 -6.58
C GLU A 123 -21.83 19.09 -5.75
N ILE A 124 -21.26 18.99 -4.55
CA ILE A 124 -21.61 17.92 -3.59
C ILE A 124 -22.80 18.39 -2.74
N ARG A 125 -22.73 19.61 -2.18
CA ARG A 125 -23.80 20.19 -1.34
C ARG A 125 -25.15 20.23 -2.04
N ASN A 126 -25.15 20.70 -3.30
CA ASN A 126 -26.37 20.89 -4.08
C ASN A 126 -26.86 19.60 -4.76
N ASN A 127 -26.06 18.53 -4.75
CA ASN A 127 -26.41 17.24 -5.36
C ASN A 127 -25.87 16.07 -4.53
N ILE A 128 -26.31 16.01 -3.27
CA ILE A 128 -25.93 14.94 -2.35
C ILE A 128 -26.37 13.56 -2.85
N SER A 129 -27.44 13.49 -3.66
CA SER A 129 -27.88 12.25 -4.31
C SER A 129 -26.79 11.59 -5.14
N SER A 130 -25.96 12.37 -5.85
CA SER A 130 -24.84 11.81 -6.63
C SER A 130 -23.77 11.15 -5.75
N PHE A 131 -23.58 11.66 -4.53
CA PHE A 131 -22.71 11.03 -3.54
C PHE A 131 -23.34 9.77 -2.97
N HIS A 132 -24.63 9.80 -2.63
CA HIS A 132 -25.37 8.63 -2.16
C HIS A 132 -25.39 7.50 -3.19
N GLU A 133 -25.55 7.80 -4.49
CA GLU A 133 -25.39 6.81 -5.55
C GLU A 133 -24.03 6.11 -5.46
N GLY A 134 -22.95 6.87 -5.28
CA GLY A 134 -21.61 6.32 -5.08
C GLY A 134 -21.50 5.44 -3.84
N VAL A 135 -22.09 5.87 -2.71
CA VAL A 135 -22.14 5.08 -1.47
C VAL A 135 -22.88 3.75 -1.69
N GLU A 136 -24.01 3.75 -2.41
CA GLU A 136 -24.75 2.52 -2.72
C GLU A 136 -23.96 1.60 -3.67
N ARG A 137 -23.21 2.14 -4.64
CA ARG A 137 -22.29 1.33 -5.47
C ARG A 137 -21.19 0.67 -4.64
N ALA A 138 -20.62 1.41 -3.68
CA ALA A 138 -19.65 0.87 -2.75
C ALA A 138 -20.29 -0.20 -1.86
N TRP A 139 -21.49 0.04 -1.35
CA TRP A 139 -22.26 -0.92 -0.55
C TRP A 139 -22.50 -2.24 -1.30
N ASP A 140 -22.87 -2.15 -2.59
CA ASP A 140 -23.10 -3.31 -3.45
C ASP A 140 -21.86 -4.18 -3.66
N MET A 141 -20.67 -3.59 -3.75
CA MET A 141 -19.40 -4.31 -3.89
C MET A 141 -18.86 -4.82 -2.55
N LEU A 142 -18.96 -4.00 -1.51
CA LEU A 142 -18.41 -4.28 -0.18
C LEU A 142 -19.29 -5.24 0.63
N LYS A 143 -20.57 -5.39 0.27
CA LYS A 143 -21.55 -6.29 0.90
C LYS A 143 -21.50 -6.25 2.44
N PRO A 144 -21.51 -5.05 3.05
CA PRO A 144 -21.49 -4.98 4.51
C PRO A 144 -22.80 -5.56 5.06
N ASN A 145 -22.72 -6.21 6.21
CA ASN A 145 -23.85 -6.86 6.87
C ASN A 145 -23.61 -6.91 8.40
N PRO A 146 -24.65 -7.00 9.24
CA PRO A 146 -24.47 -7.02 10.67
C PRO A 146 -23.97 -8.39 11.16
N TYR A 147 -23.28 -8.39 12.30
CA TYR A 147 -22.93 -9.63 12.99
C TYR A 147 -24.21 -10.45 13.29
N PRO A 148 -24.29 -11.73 12.88
CA PRO A 148 -25.52 -12.53 12.98
C PRO A 148 -25.70 -13.11 14.38
N GLU A 149 -25.84 -12.22 15.37
CA GLU A 149 -25.97 -12.57 16.79
C GLU A 149 -27.07 -13.61 17.03
N GLY A 150 -26.69 -14.73 17.67
CA GLY A 150 -27.60 -15.84 17.98
C GLY A 150 -28.04 -16.67 16.76
N LYS A 151 -27.47 -16.45 15.58
CA LYS A 151 -27.84 -17.11 14.32
C LYS A 151 -26.62 -17.77 13.67
N ASN A 152 -26.82 -18.77 12.82
CA ASN A 152 -25.77 -19.39 11.99
C ASN A 152 -24.53 -19.92 12.77
N GLY A 153 -24.72 -20.26 14.05
CA GLY A 153 -23.67 -20.71 14.97
C GLY A 153 -22.90 -19.59 15.68
N TYR A 154 -23.26 -18.32 15.45
CA TYR A 154 -22.60 -17.17 16.07
C TYR A 154 -23.21 -16.82 17.43
N PRO A 155 -22.42 -16.78 18.51
CA PRO A 155 -22.92 -16.48 19.85
C PRO A 155 -23.24 -15.00 20.03
N ILE A 156 -24.01 -14.67 21.08
CA ILE A 156 -24.08 -13.32 21.65
C ILE A 156 -22.72 -13.02 22.29
N LEU A 157 -22.09 -11.91 21.88
CA LEU A 157 -20.73 -11.57 22.30
C LEU A 157 -20.75 -10.74 23.58
N ALA A 158 -19.88 -11.07 24.53
CA ALA A 158 -19.84 -10.40 25.83
C ALA A 158 -19.48 -8.90 25.72
N LYS A 159 -18.57 -8.54 24.80
CA LYS A 159 -18.23 -7.14 24.49
C LYS A 159 -19.39 -6.32 23.92
N THR A 160 -20.27 -6.96 23.16
CA THR A 160 -21.44 -6.34 22.52
C THR A 160 -22.54 -6.11 23.55
N GLU A 161 -22.75 -7.08 24.44
CA GLU A 161 -23.66 -6.92 25.59
C GLU A 161 -23.17 -5.86 26.58
N ALA A 162 -21.84 -5.73 26.75
CA ALA A 162 -21.26 -4.63 27.53
C ALA A 162 -21.57 -3.26 26.91
N MET A 163 -21.49 -3.14 25.58
CA MET A 163 -21.89 -1.91 24.89
C MET A 163 -23.38 -1.64 25.06
N ARG A 164 -24.24 -2.65 24.93
CA ARG A 164 -25.68 -2.50 25.13
C ARG A 164 -26.01 -1.96 26.53
N LYS A 165 -25.39 -2.54 27.57
CA LYS A 165 -25.53 -2.07 28.96
C LYS A 165 -25.05 -0.63 29.14
N SER A 166 -23.94 -0.27 28.49
CA SER A 166 -23.40 1.09 28.52
C SER A 166 -24.36 2.08 27.86
N ALA A 167 -24.92 1.74 26.69
CA ALA A 167 -25.90 2.54 25.97
C ALA A 167 -27.16 2.80 26.80
N ASP A 168 -27.71 1.75 27.41
CA ASP A 168 -28.90 1.84 28.26
C ASP A 168 -28.67 2.77 29.46
N TYR A 169 -27.49 2.68 30.09
CA TYR A 169 -27.11 3.56 31.20
C TYR A 169 -26.97 5.02 30.75
N MET A 170 -26.37 5.25 29.59
CA MET A 170 -26.19 6.58 29.01
C MET A 170 -27.49 7.16 28.42
N SER A 171 -28.53 6.32 28.25
CA SER A 171 -29.75 6.66 27.50
C SER A 171 -29.47 7.05 26.05
N GLU A 172 -28.54 6.35 25.41
CA GLU A 172 -28.10 6.58 24.03
C GLU A 172 -28.45 5.43 23.09
N GLU A 173 -28.46 5.70 21.78
CA GLU A 173 -28.82 4.70 20.77
C GLU A 173 -27.73 3.62 20.62
N PHE A 174 -28.11 2.36 20.83
CA PHE A 174 -27.29 1.19 20.52
C PHE A 174 -27.74 0.54 19.21
N ARG A 175 -26.78 0.13 18.36
CA ARG A 175 -27.07 -0.76 17.23
C ARG A 175 -25.89 -1.67 16.88
N LEU A 176 -26.21 -2.82 16.28
CA LEU A 176 -25.22 -3.62 15.58
C LEU A 176 -24.78 -2.90 14.31
N LEU A 177 -23.49 -2.95 14.02
CA LEU A 177 -22.88 -2.31 12.85
C LEU A 177 -22.89 -3.25 11.64
N ASP A 178 -23.17 -2.68 10.47
CA ASP A 178 -22.86 -3.32 9.21
C ASP A 178 -21.33 -3.35 9.01
N ILE A 179 -20.80 -4.55 8.81
CA ILE A 179 -19.37 -4.80 8.65
C ILE A 179 -19.08 -5.63 7.40
N ASN A 180 -17.92 -5.37 6.78
CA ASN A 180 -17.45 -6.05 5.58
C ASN A 180 -16.89 -7.45 5.90
N VAL A 181 -17.71 -8.33 6.46
CA VAL A 181 -17.31 -9.67 6.89
C VAL A 181 -18.28 -10.70 6.33
N ASN A 182 -17.74 -11.82 5.87
CA ASN A 182 -18.53 -12.95 5.41
C ASN A 182 -18.85 -13.90 6.58
N PHE A 183 -20.14 -14.05 6.90
CA PHE A 183 -20.63 -14.99 7.92
C PHE A 183 -21.29 -16.24 7.34
N GLU A 184 -21.29 -16.39 6.03
CA GLU A 184 -21.93 -17.50 5.32
C GLU A 184 -20.90 -18.43 4.68
N ASN A 185 -21.25 -19.70 4.54
CA ASN A 185 -20.45 -20.64 3.77
C ASN A 185 -20.72 -20.41 2.29
N LYS A 186 -19.71 -19.94 1.56
CA LYS A 186 -19.77 -19.78 0.11
C LYS A 186 -18.48 -20.24 -0.54
N GLU A 187 -18.59 -20.85 -1.71
CA GLU A 187 -17.43 -21.27 -2.51
C GLU A 187 -16.70 -20.06 -3.08
N GLU A 188 -17.45 -19.11 -3.65
CA GLU A 188 -16.95 -17.86 -4.21
C GLU A 188 -17.88 -16.70 -3.82
N ASN A 189 -17.34 -15.48 -3.78
CA ASN A 189 -18.12 -14.26 -3.65
C ASN A 189 -18.64 -13.79 -5.02
N HIS A 190 -19.36 -12.67 -5.03
CA HIS A 190 -20.01 -12.11 -6.23
C HIS A 190 -19.03 -11.62 -7.32
N VAL A 191 -17.72 -11.57 -7.06
CA VAL A 191 -16.67 -11.31 -8.07
C VAL A 191 -15.83 -12.55 -8.42
N GLY A 192 -16.26 -13.74 -7.98
CA GLY A 192 -15.59 -15.01 -8.30
C GLY A 192 -14.37 -15.33 -7.44
N ILE A 193 -14.27 -14.75 -6.24
CA ILE A 193 -13.14 -15.00 -5.32
C ILE A 193 -13.57 -15.87 -4.14
N LYS A 194 -12.79 -16.93 -3.88
CA LYS A 194 -12.98 -17.76 -2.70
C LYS A 194 -12.84 -16.93 -1.42
N GLN A 195 -13.90 -16.92 -0.62
CA GLN A 195 -13.99 -16.11 0.60
C GLN A 195 -14.52 -16.99 1.75
N GLY A 196 -13.71 -17.14 2.79
CA GLY A 196 -14.01 -18.01 3.93
C GLY A 196 -15.14 -17.46 4.80
N LYS A 197 -15.76 -18.32 5.61
CA LYS A 197 -16.68 -17.91 6.68
C LYS A 197 -15.87 -17.44 7.90
N CYS A 198 -16.28 -16.37 8.56
CA CYS A 198 -15.62 -15.84 9.75
C CYS A 198 -15.67 -16.86 10.92
N ASN A 199 -14.54 -17.06 11.60
CA ASN A 199 -14.43 -17.96 12.76
C ASN A 199 -14.38 -17.20 14.11
N ASN A 200 -14.69 -15.90 14.12
CA ASN A 200 -14.68 -15.03 15.30
C ASN A 200 -13.32 -14.90 16.01
N CYS A 201 -12.18 -15.05 15.31
CA CYS A 201 -10.86 -15.03 15.97
C CYS A 201 -10.46 -13.70 16.62
N GLY A 202 -11.06 -12.56 16.25
CA GLY A 202 -10.72 -11.25 16.82
C GLY A 202 -9.46 -10.56 16.27
N ASP A 203 -8.84 -11.11 15.22
CA ASP A 203 -7.55 -10.61 14.68
C ASP A 203 -7.69 -9.71 13.44
N CYS A 204 -8.86 -9.09 13.25
CA CYS A 204 -9.19 -8.37 12.00
C CYS A 204 -8.20 -7.25 11.64
N VAL A 205 -7.59 -6.61 12.64
CA VAL A 205 -6.75 -5.41 12.47
C VAL A 205 -5.26 -5.72 12.28
N THR A 206 -4.90 -7.02 12.25
CA THR A 206 -3.55 -7.50 11.86
C THR A 206 -3.58 -8.25 10.53
N GLY A 207 -4.71 -8.25 9.83
CA GLY A 207 -4.93 -9.00 8.61
C GLY A 207 -5.64 -10.33 8.83
N CYS A 208 -6.54 -10.69 7.90
CA CYS A 208 -7.43 -11.83 8.06
C CYS A 208 -6.90 -13.08 7.35
N ASN A 209 -6.25 -13.97 8.11
CA ASN A 209 -5.77 -15.27 7.59
C ASN A 209 -6.90 -16.26 7.25
N VAL A 210 -8.12 -16.04 7.77
CA VAL A 210 -9.31 -16.84 7.43
C VAL A 210 -9.84 -16.52 6.03
N GLY A 211 -9.52 -15.33 5.50
CA GLY A 211 -10.07 -14.84 4.23
C GLY A 211 -11.56 -14.53 4.29
N ALA A 212 -12.11 -14.22 5.48
CA ALA A 212 -13.52 -13.86 5.66
C ALA A 212 -13.81 -12.36 5.49
N LYS A 213 -12.79 -11.53 5.64
CA LYS A 213 -12.86 -10.08 5.52
C LYS A 213 -13.08 -9.69 4.06
N ASN A 214 -14.08 -8.88 3.73
CA ASN A 214 -14.34 -8.41 2.37
C ASN A 214 -13.54 -7.13 2.06
N THR A 215 -12.21 -7.26 2.08
CA THR A 215 -11.24 -6.20 1.76
C THR A 215 -11.26 -5.85 0.27
N THR A 216 -10.59 -4.76 -0.13
CA THR A 216 -10.50 -4.41 -1.56
C THR A 216 -9.73 -5.45 -2.38
N ALA A 217 -8.84 -6.20 -1.73
CA ALA A 217 -8.15 -7.37 -2.31
C ALA A 217 -9.08 -8.57 -2.57
N MET A 218 -10.29 -8.57 -2.01
CA MET A 218 -11.30 -9.62 -2.19
C MET A 218 -12.42 -9.23 -3.17
N ASN A 219 -12.48 -7.96 -3.58
CA ASN A 219 -13.54 -7.43 -4.45
C ASN A 219 -12.99 -6.57 -5.61
N TYR A 220 -12.77 -5.27 -5.42
CA TYR A 220 -12.38 -4.31 -6.44
C TYR A 220 -11.09 -4.66 -7.19
N LEU A 221 -10.06 -5.16 -6.49
CA LEU A 221 -8.78 -5.49 -7.14
C LEU A 221 -8.89 -6.75 -8.05
N PRO A 222 -9.49 -7.87 -7.57
CA PRO A 222 -9.85 -8.97 -8.46
C PRO A 222 -10.73 -8.55 -9.64
N ASP A 223 -11.70 -7.67 -9.41
CA ASP A 223 -12.56 -7.13 -10.46
C ASP A 223 -11.75 -6.33 -11.50
N ALA A 224 -10.86 -5.45 -11.05
CA ALA A 224 -9.97 -4.69 -11.92
C ALA A 224 -9.09 -5.62 -12.77
N TYR A 225 -8.48 -6.63 -12.14
CA TYR A 225 -7.65 -7.63 -12.81
C TYR A 225 -8.43 -8.42 -13.87
N ASN A 226 -9.65 -8.86 -13.55
CA ASN A 226 -10.51 -9.59 -14.48
C ASN A 226 -10.89 -8.75 -15.71
N HIS A 227 -10.97 -7.43 -15.56
CA HIS A 227 -11.20 -6.49 -16.67
C HIS A 227 -9.92 -5.94 -17.32
N GLY A 228 -8.74 -6.51 -16.99
CA GLY A 228 -7.49 -6.25 -17.70
C GLY A 228 -6.57 -5.21 -17.07
N ALA A 229 -6.84 -4.73 -15.85
CA ALA A 229 -5.88 -3.89 -15.13
C ALA A 229 -4.59 -4.66 -14.82
N GLU A 230 -3.46 -4.00 -15.02
CA GLU A 230 -2.13 -4.51 -14.70
C GLU A 230 -1.68 -3.97 -13.35
N ILE A 231 -1.38 -4.86 -12.41
CA ILE A 231 -1.11 -4.50 -11.01
C ILE A 231 0.35 -4.81 -10.69
N PHE A 232 1.09 -3.84 -10.15
CA PHE A 232 2.49 -3.99 -9.74
C PHE A 232 2.66 -3.59 -8.29
N THR A 233 3.44 -4.37 -7.53
CA THR A 233 3.73 -4.14 -6.10
C THR A 233 5.19 -3.81 -5.88
N ASN A 234 5.56 -3.34 -4.68
CA ASN A 234 6.91 -2.87 -4.36
C ASN A 234 7.33 -1.63 -5.18
N ILE A 235 6.37 -0.77 -5.54
CA ILE A 235 6.61 0.43 -6.36
C ILE A 235 6.34 1.69 -5.53
N ASP A 236 7.42 2.36 -5.13
CA ASP A 236 7.35 3.63 -4.39
C ASP A 236 7.35 4.80 -5.38
N VAL A 237 6.16 5.29 -5.71
CA VAL A 237 6.01 6.49 -6.55
C VAL A 237 6.47 7.72 -5.77
N ARG A 238 7.42 8.45 -6.34
CA ARG A 238 8.10 9.57 -5.68
C ARG A 238 7.46 10.90 -6.03
N HIS A 239 7.24 11.14 -7.33
CA HIS A 239 6.69 12.40 -7.82
C HIS A 239 6.14 12.24 -9.24
N ILE A 240 5.44 13.26 -9.70
CA ILE A 240 4.91 13.34 -11.05
C ILE A 240 5.33 14.64 -11.72
N GLU A 241 5.56 14.58 -13.03
CA GLU A 241 5.82 15.75 -13.88
C GLU A 241 4.88 15.71 -15.08
N LYS A 242 4.60 16.88 -15.67
CA LYS A 242 3.88 16.97 -16.95
C LYS A 242 4.87 17.33 -18.06
N SER A 243 4.85 16.61 -19.18
CA SER A 243 5.66 16.92 -20.36
C SER A 243 4.93 16.50 -21.63
N ASN A 244 5.00 17.32 -22.69
CA ASN A 244 4.43 17.02 -24.01
C ASN A 244 2.96 16.52 -23.97
N GLY A 245 2.14 17.12 -23.09
CA GLY A 245 0.72 16.77 -22.94
C GLY A 245 0.43 15.49 -22.15
N ARG A 246 1.45 14.74 -21.72
CA ARG A 246 1.32 13.50 -20.93
C ARG A 246 1.91 13.65 -19.53
N TRP A 247 1.51 12.78 -18.63
CA TRP A 247 2.08 12.67 -17.29
C TRP A 247 3.24 11.69 -17.27
N LYS A 248 4.29 12.04 -16.54
CA LYS A 248 5.41 11.16 -16.19
C LYS A 248 5.32 10.85 -14.71
N VAL A 249 5.28 9.56 -14.38
CA VAL A 249 5.22 9.09 -13.00
C VAL A 249 6.55 8.47 -12.65
N PHE A 250 7.30 9.11 -11.74
CA PHE A 250 8.63 8.68 -11.32
C PHE A 250 8.54 7.80 -10.08
N PHE A 251 9.26 6.68 -10.06
CA PHE A 251 9.16 5.68 -9.01
C PHE A 251 10.47 4.91 -8.76
N ASN A 252 10.58 4.37 -7.55
CA ASN A 252 11.58 3.39 -7.16
C ASN A 252 10.97 1.99 -7.07
N VAL A 253 11.77 0.98 -7.41
CA VAL A 253 11.37 -0.43 -7.26
C VAL A 253 12.04 -1.01 -6.03
N LEU A 254 11.27 -1.22 -4.97
CA LEU A 254 11.75 -1.62 -3.66
C LEU A 254 12.21 -3.09 -3.64
N ASN A 255 13.13 -3.40 -2.73
CA ASN A 255 13.63 -4.75 -2.47
C ASN A 255 14.24 -5.44 -3.71
N THR A 256 14.78 -4.70 -4.67
CA THR A 256 15.39 -5.28 -5.89
C THR A 256 16.92 -5.29 -5.87
N GLY A 257 17.54 -4.65 -4.88
CA GLY A 257 18.98 -4.42 -4.83
C GLY A 257 19.43 -3.20 -5.63
N ARG A 258 18.52 -2.52 -6.34
CA ARG A 258 18.79 -1.24 -7.04
C ARG A 258 19.26 -0.16 -6.07
N GLU A 259 18.69 -0.15 -4.87
CA GLU A 259 19.05 0.73 -3.77
C GLU A 259 20.53 0.60 -3.35
N LYS A 260 21.16 -0.56 -3.56
CA LYS A 260 22.58 -0.77 -3.25
C LYS A 260 23.53 -0.15 -4.28
N PHE A 261 23.00 0.28 -5.42
CA PHE A 261 23.73 0.88 -6.53
C PHE A 261 23.41 2.37 -6.71
N ASP A 262 22.63 2.97 -5.81
CA ASP A 262 22.12 4.35 -5.95
C ASP A 262 21.45 4.56 -7.33
N ALA A 263 20.72 3.54 -7.79
CA ALA A 263 20.15 3.54 -9.13
C ALA A 263 19.17 4.70 -9.31
N PRO A 264 19.18 5.39 -10.47
CA PRO A 264 18.17 6.39 -10.77
C PRO A 264 16.74 5.86 -10.69
N GLU A 265 15.82 6.78 -10.38
CA GLU A 265 14.38 6.56 -10.48
C GLU A 265 14.00 6.14 -11.90
N LEU A 266 13.04 5.23 -11.99
CA LEU A 266 12.38 4.89 -13.26
C LEU A 266 11.19 5.82 -13.47
N PHE A 267 10.67 5.88 -14.69
CA PHE A 267 9.42 6.55 -14.97
C PHE A 267 8.59 5.83 -16.02
N VAL A 268 7.28 6.07 -15.98
CA VAL A 268 6.29 5.57 -16.93
C VAL A 268 5.37 6.73 -17.35
N PHE A 269 4.91 6.71 -18.60
CA PHE A 269 3.97 7.71 -19.11
C PHE A 269 2.52 7.31 -18.87
N ALA A 270 1.66 8.31 -18.63
CA ALA A 270 0.22 8.11 -18.59
C ALA A 270 -0.54 9.31 -19.15
N ASP A 271 -1.71 9.07 -19.74
CA ASP A 271 -2.58 10.15 -20.20
C ASP A 271 -3.38 10.71 -19.02
N ASN A 272 -3.78 9.84 -18.09
CA ASN A 272 -4.43 10.19 -16.82
C ASN A 272 -3.72 9.54 -15.64
N VAL A 273 -3.53 10.29 -14.56
CA VAL A 273 -2.97 9.84 -13.29
C VAL A 273 -4.00 10.04 -12.18
N ILE A 274 -4.30 8.98 -11.46
CA ILE A 274 -5.16 8.99 -10.28
C ILE A 274 -4.29 8.65 -9.06
N ILE A 275 -4.03 9.64 -8.21
CA ILE A 275 -3.30 9.47 -6.97
C ILE A 275 -4.27 8.99 -5.88
N SER A 276 -4.01 7.81 -5.33
CA SER A 276 -4.78 7.19 -4.24
C SER A 276 -3.86 6.52 -3.21
N ALA A 277 -2.75 7.17 -2.85
CA ALA A 277 -1.74 6.68 -1.92
C ALA A 277 -2.10 6.89 -0.42
N GLY A 278 -3.37 7.22 -0.13
CA GLY A 278 -3.87 7.62 1.18
C GLY A 278 -3.56 9.08 1.50
N SER A 279 -4.19 9.63 2.54
CA SER A 279 -4.03 11.06 2.94
C SER A 279 -2.57 11.50 2.98
N LEU A 280 -1.71 10.75 3.67
CA LEU A 280 -0.29 11.04 3.78
C LEU A 280 0.44 10.89 2.43
N GLY A 281 0.29 9.74 1.77
CA GLY A 281 1.06 9.42 0.56
C GLY A 281 0.71 10.32 -0.62
N SER A 282 -0.58 10.60 -0.83
CA SER A 282 -1.04 11.47 -1.91
C SER A 282 -0.58 12.92 -1.72
N THR A 283 -0.64 13.40 -0.48
CA THR A 283 -0.10 14.72 -0.10
C THR A 283 1.41 14.77 -0.31
N GLU A 284 2.14 13.73 0.10
CA GLU A 284 3.60 13.65 -0.02
C GLU A 284 4.06 13.67 -1.48
N ILE A 285 3.41 12.89 -2.36
CA ILE A 285 3.70 12.87 -3.81
C ILE A 285 3.48 14.25 -4.42
N LEU A 286 2.37 14.92 -4.11
CA LEU A 286 2.09 16.25 -4.64
C LEU A 286 3.03 17.32 -4.08
N LEU A 287 3.43 17.24 -2.81
CA LEU A 287 4.41 18.17 -2.23
C LEU A 287 5.77 18.03 -2.93
N ARG A 288 6.23 16.79 -3.19
CA ARG A 288 7.47 16.53 -3.95
C ARG A 288 7.35 17.05 -5.39
N SER A 289 6.19 16.85 -6.00
CA SER A 289 5.91 17.33 -7.36
C SER A 289 5.90 18.86 -7.42
N LYS A 290 5.33 19.54 -6.42
CA LYS A 290 5.36 21.00 -6.26
C LYS A 290 6.79 21.52 -6.15
N ALA A 291 7.61 20.86 -5.31
CA ALA A 291 9.04 21.20 -5.17
C ALA A 291 9.84 21.02 -6.48
N LYS A 292 9.35 20.19 -7.41
CA LYS A 292 9.91 19.98 -8.74
C LYS A 292 9.25 20.82 -9.85
N GLY A 293 8.37 21.75 -9.48
CA GLY A 293 7.79 22.74 -10.41
C GLY A 293 6.36 22.45 -10.85
N LEU A 294 5.68 21.43 -10.32
CA LEU A 294 4.24 21.27 -10.56
C LEU A 294 3.46 22.37 -9.83
N SER A 295 2.80 23.24 -10.59
CA SER A 295 1.90 24.26 -10.01
C SER A 295 0.72 23.58 -9.29
N THR A 296 0.45 23.97 -8.06
CA THR A 296 -0.63 23.43 -7.21
C THR A 296 -1.10 24.52 -6.24
N SER A 297 -2.29 24.35 -5.68
CA SER A 297 -2.81 25.22 -4.61
C SER A 297 -1.82 25.39 -3.44
N ASP A 298 -1.88 26.54 -2.77
CA ASP A 298 -1.17 26.75 -1.50
C ASP A 298 -1.86 26.08 -0.30
N MET A 299 -3.06 25.53 -0.50
CA MET A 299 -3.75 24.67 0.46
C MET A 299 -3.19 23.24 0.50
N LEU A 300 -2.24 22.89 -0.38
CA LEU A 300 -1.58 21.60 -0.37
C LEU A 300 -0.89 21.34 0.99
N GLY A 301 -1.25 20.21 1.62
CA GLY A 301 -0.81 19.83 2.95
C GLY A 301 -1.54 20.53 4.09
N GLN A 302 -2.53 21.38 3.82
CA GLN A 302 -3.35 21.99 4.87
C GLN A 302 -4.60 21.13 5.18
N ASN A 303 -5.29 21.50 6.26
CA ASN A 303 -6.57 20.95 6.69
C ASN A 303 -6.57 19.43 6.90
N MET A 304 -5.49 18.89 7.46
CA MET A 304 -5.46 17.49 7.90
C MET A 304 -6.34 17.32 9.14
N THR A 305 -7.04 16.20 9.21
CA THR A 305 -7.86 15.77 10.35
C THR A 305 -7.49 14.35 10.79
N GLY A 306 -7.58 14.10 12.10
CA GLY A 306 -7.49 12.75 12.68
C GLY A 306 -8.85 12.10 12.84
N ASN A 307 -9.89 12.71 12.25
CA ASN A 307 -11.29 12.29 12.32
C ASN A 307 -11.82 12.18 13.76
N GLY A 308 -11.22 12.96 14.68
CA GLY A 308 -11.53 12.90 16.10
C GLY A 308 -11.24 11.54 16.75
N ASP A 309 -10.33 10.74 16.20
CA ASP A 309 -10.04 9.39 16.71
C ASP A 309 -9.57 9.42 18.17
N VAL A 310 -10.23 8.63 19.02
CA VAL A 310 -9.78 8.35 20.39
C VAL A 310 -9.82 6.85 20.68
N LEU A 311 -8.72 6.33 21.22
CA LEU A 311 -8.64 4.98 21.79
C LEU A 311 -8.65 5.07 23.31
N ALA A 312 -9.55 4.36 23.96
CA ALA A 312 -9.65 4.30 25.41
C ALA A 312 -10.02 2.91 25.91
N PHE A 313 -9.87 2.69 27.21
CA PHE A 313 -10.12 1.40 27.83
C PHE A 313 -10.96 1.52 29.10
N GLY A 314 -12.05 0.77 29.16
CA GLY A 314 -12.74 0.47 30.42
C GLY A 314 -12.09 -0.76 31.04
N TYR A 315 -11.13 -0.55 31.94
CA TYR A 315 -10.28 -1.60 32.49
C TYR A 315 -10.94 -2.31 33.67
N ASN A 316 -10.80 -3.63 33.74
CA ASN A 316 -11.26 -4.44 34.88
C ASN A 316 -12.76 -4.30 35.23
N ASN A 317 -13.63 -4.22 34.22
CA ASN A 317 -15.07 -4.18 34.39
C ASN A 317 -15.61 -5.36 35.25
N ASP A 318 -16.82 -5.21 35.79
CA ASP A 318 -17.47 -6.26 36.58
C ASP A 318 -17.65 -7.56 35.78
N GLN A 319 -18.04 -7.41 34.52
CA GLN A 319 -18.35 -8.49 33.60
C GLN A 319 -17.17 -8.82 32.66
N PRO A 320 -17.01 -10.10 32.27
CA PRO A 320 -16.07 -10.48 31.23
C PRO A 320 -16.42 -9.82 29.90
N ILE A 321 -15.40 -9.37 29.16
CA ILE A 321 -15.54 -8.76 27.83
C ILE A 321 -15.14 -9.73 26.71
N ASN A 322 -14.14 -10.58 26.97
CA ASN A 322 -13.57 -11.51 25.99
C ASN A 322 -13.04 -10.82 24.72
N GLY A 323 -12.53 -9.58 24.83
CA GLY A 323 -12.05 -8.77 23.71
C GLY A 323 -10.63 -9.09 23.24
N ILE A 324 -10.11 -10.30 23.46
CA ILE A 324 -8.72 -10.66 23.14
C ILE A 324 -8.70 -11.69 22.01
N GLY A 325 -8.02 -11.36 20.92
CA GLY A 325 -7.86 -12.19 19.74
C GLY A 325 -7.17 -13.53 20.02
N MET A 326 -7.53 -14.54 19.24
CA MET A 326 -7.15 -15.93 19.45
C MET A 326 -5.85 -16.32 18.74
N GLY A 327 -5.45 -15.64 17.66
CA GLY A 327 -4.25 -15.97 16.88
C GLY A 327 -4.35 -17.34 16.20
N ASP A 328 -3.21 -18.00 16.01
CA ASP A 328 -3.08 -19.33 15.38
C ASP A 328 -3.64 -20.50 16.21
N ASN A 329 -4.35 -20.23 17.30
CA ASN A 329 -5.00 -21.32 18.02
C ASN A 329 -5.95 -22.04 17.06
N GLU A 330 -5.92 -23.37 17.03
CA GLU A 330 -6.87 -24.17 16.25
C GLU A 330 -8.29 -23.94 16.78
N ILE A 331 -8.98 -22.93 16.24
CA ILE A 331 -10.37 -22.67 16.51
C ILE A 331 -11.15 -23.80 15.81
N LYS A 332 -11.55 -24.80 16.58
CA LYS A 332 -12.30 -25.96 16.08
C LYS A 332 -13.69 -25.58 15.55
N ASP A 333 -14.31 -24.53 16.12
CA ASP A 333 -15.63 -24.00 15.77
C ASP A 333 -15.62 -22.46 15.58
N ILE A 334 -16.63 -21.72 16.08
CA ILE A 334 -16.68 -20.25 16.11
C ILE A 334 -16.24 -19.79 17.50
N ALA A 335 -15.23 -18.92 17.58
CA ALA A 335 -14.75 -18.37 18.85
C ALA A 335 -15.75 -17.38 19.48
N ASN A 336 -15.62 -17.15 20.79
CA ASN A 336 -16.47 -16.25 21.56
C ASN A 336 -15.88 -14.83 21.73
N VAL A 337 -15.07 -14.40 20.75
CA VAL A 337 -14.42 -13.06 20.71
C VAL A 337 -15.15 -12.16 19.72
N GLY A 338 -15.38 -12.66 18.50
CA GLY A 338 -16.07 -11.93 17.43
C GLY A 338 -15.12 -11.19 16.48
N PRO A 339 -15.64 -10.58 15.40
CA PRO A 339 -14.92 -9.55 14.65
C PRO A 339 -14.44 -8.41 15.57
N CYS A 340 -13.42 -7.64 15.14
CA CYS A 340 -12.85 -6.56 15.95
C CYS A 340 -13.89 -5.57 16.46
N ILE A 341 -14.79 -5.13 15.58
CA ILE A 341 -15.92 -4.24 15.90
C ILE A 341 -17.22 -4.90 15.41
N THR A 342 -18.28 -4.76 16.20
CA THR A 342 -19.60 -5.36 15.93
C THR A 342 -20.78 -4.44 16.24
N SER A 343 -20.61 -3.43 17.09
CA SER A 343 -21.67 -2.52 17.53
C SER A 343 -21.16 -1.09 17.76
N VAL A 344 -22.10 -0.20 18.01
CA VAL A 344 -21.84 1.22 18.26
C VAL A 344 -22.88 1.77 19.23
N ILE A 345 -22.44 2.70 20.07
CA ILE A 345 -23.31 3.71 20.70
C ILE A 345 -23.25 4.94 19.81
N ASP A 346 -24.34 5.24 19.13
CA ASP A 346 -24.41 6.23 18.06
C ASP A 346 -24.96 7.56 18.61
N MET A 347 -24.07 8.48 18.95
CA MET A 347 -24.41 9.80 19.50
C MET A 347 -24.32 10.88 18.42
N ARG A 348 -24.41 10.55 17.12
CA ARG A 348 -24.29 11.56 16.05
C ARG A 348 -25.48 12.51 15.99
N ASN A 349 -26.66 12.07 16.42
CA ASN A 349 -27.92 12.82 16.34
C ASN A 349 -28.02 14.01 17.33
N ARG A 350 -26.89 14.59 17.77
CA ARG A 350 -26.90 15.85 18.56
C ARG A 350 -27.33 17.04 17.69
N ASP A 351 -27.86 18.08 18.33
CA ASP A 351 -28.25 19.33 17.67
C ASP A 351 -27.06 19.99 16.95
N ASN A 352 -25.92 20.06 17.63
CA ASN A 352 -24.67 20.54 17.05
C ASN A 352 -23.84 19.35 16.57
N ILE A 353 -23.56 19.30 15.27
CA ILE A 353 -22.83 18.18 14.64
C ILE A 353 -21.47 17.95 15.29
N VAL A 354 -20.76 19.01 15.69
CA VAL A 354 -19.42 18.87 16.27
C VAL A 354 -19.42 18.20 17.65
N ASP A 355 -20.58 18.12 18.30
CA ASP A 355 -20.77 17.41 19.56
C ASP A 355 -21.17 15.95 19.35
N GLY A 356 -21.45 15.56 18.10
CA GLY A 356 -21.75 14.19 17.71
C GLY A 356 -20.50 13.31 17.74
N MET A 357 -20.69 12.06 18.12
CA MET A 357 -19.63 11.05 18.08
C MET A 357 -20.20 9.64 17.94
N THR A 358 -19.36 8.71 17.52
CA THR A 358 -19.64 7.28 17.57
C THR A 358 -18.70 6.61 18.54
N LEU A 359 -19.22 5.76 19.42
CA LEU A 359 -18.44 4.99 20.37
C LEU A 359 -18.57 3.50 20.02
N GLU A 360 -17.50 2.91 19.50
CA GLU A 360 -17.42 1.53 19.02
C GLU A 360 -16.61 0.66 19.97
N GLU A 361 -16.93 -0.64 20.05
CA GLU A 361 -16.11 -1.60 20.79
C GLU A 361 -15.10 -2.37 19.94
N GLY A 362 -13.89 -2.51 20.45
CA GLY A 362 -12.78 -3.18 19.77
C GLY A 362 -12.37 -4.54 20.34
N THR A 363 -11.42 -5.19 19.66
CA THR A 363 -10.62 -6.30 20.19
C THR A 363 -9.13 -5.99 20.15
N VAL A 364 -8.35 -6.56 21.08
CA VAL A 364 -6.88 -6.59 20.98
C VAL A 364 -6.51 -7.80 20.13
N PRO A 365 -5.87 -7.64 18.97
CA PRO A 365 -5.46 -8.79 18.15
C PRO A 365 -4.32 -9.56 18.84
N ALA A 366 -4.26 -10.86 18.60
CA ALA A 366 -3.31 -11.76 19.24
C ALA A 366 -1.83 -11.35 19.11
N PRO A 367 -1.35 -10.81 17.96
CA PRO A 367 0.05 -10.42 17.81
C PRO A 367 0.53 -9.38 18.82
N ILE A 368 -0.32 -8.49 19.33
CA ILE A 368 0.10 -7.41 20.25
C ILE A 368 -0.38 -7.61 21.70
N ARG A 369 -1.07 -8.72 21.97
CA ARG A 369 -1.70 -9.04 23.26
C ARG A 369 -0.76 -8.91 24.46
N ALA A 370 0.49 -9.39 24.34
CA ALA A 370 1.45 -9.39 25.45
C ALA A 370 1.94 -7.97 25.80
N ILE A 371 2.08 -7.09 24.80
CA ILE A 371 2.49 -5.69 24.99
C ILE A 371 1.34 -4.87 25.58
N MET A 372 0.11 -5.09 25.10
CA MET A 372 -1.06 -4.37 25.62
C MET A 372 -1.35 -4.75 27.09
N ALA A 373 -1.24 -6.03 27.45
CA ALA A 373 -1.46 -6.46 28.83
C ALA A 373 -0.50 -5.79 29.83
N SER A 374 0.79 -5.68 29.50
CA SER A 374 1.77 -5.01 30.37
C SER A 374 1.59 -3.49 30.40
N THR A 375 1.27 -2.88 29.25
CA THR A 375 1.07 -1.42 29.13
C THR A 375 -0.16 -0.97 29.92
N LEU A 376 -1.31 -1.66 29.77
CA LEU A 376 -2.55 -1.30 30.46
C LEU A 376 -2.44 -1.42 31.98
N VAL A 377 -1.74 -2.45 32.49
CA VAL A 377 -1.48 -2.59 33.94
C VAL A 377 -0.62 -1.44 34.46
N THR A 378 0.43 -1.04 33.74
CA THR A 378 1.30 0.06 34.14
C THR A 378 0.59 1.41 34.07
N VAL A 379 -0.19 1.67 33.01
CA VAL A 379 -0.94 2.94 32.84
C VAL A 379 -2.08 3.05 33.86
N SER A 380 -2.83 1.96 34.10
CA SER A 380 -3.90 1.93 35.12
C SER A 380 -3.38 2.28 36.51
N ARG A 381 -2.22 1.74 36.91
CA ARG A 381 -1.61 2.03 38.22
C ARG A 381 -1.10 3.46 38.39
N LEU A 382 -0.77 4.14 37.29
CA LEU A 382 -0.19 5.49 37.28
C LEU A 382 -1.24 6.58 37.04
N PHE A 383 -2.29 6.28 36.27
CA PHE A 383 -3.24 7.27 35.74
C PHE A 383 -4.71 6.83 35.76
N GLY A 384 -5.03 5.63 36.24
CA GLY A 384 -6.42 5.14 36.32
C GLY A 384 -7.24 5.89 37.37
N ASN A 385 -8.44 6.30 37.00
CA ASN A 385 -9.41 6.87 37.94
C ASN A 385 -10.44 5.80 38.29
N ASP A 386 -10.50 5.46 39.58
CA ASP A 386 -11.48 4.51 40.11
C ASP A 386 -12.88 5.11 40.10
N THR A 387 -13.81 4.44 39.42
CA THR A 387 -15.19 4.91 39.24
C THR A 387 -16.15 4.36 40.31
N ASP A 388 -15.74 3.41 41.16
CA ASP A 388 -16.61 2.81 42.19
C ASP A 388 -15.93 2.66 43.58
N ARG A 389 -16.59 3.07 44.66
CA ARG A 389 -15.96 3.29 45.99
C ARG A 389 -16.25 2.18 47.02
N GLY A 390 -16.26 0.91 46.60
CA GLY A 390 -16.57 -0.26 47.45
C GLY A 390 -15.35 -1.03 47.99
N PHE A 391 -15.26 -1.26 49.31
CA PHE A 391 -14.13 -1.95 49.97
C PHE A 391 -14.01 -3.47 49.63
N LYS A 392 -15.11 -4.13 49.26
CA LYS A 392 -15.11 -5.54 48.81
C LYS A 392 -14.67 -5.67 47.35
N ASP A 393 -14.98 -4.69 46.51
CA ASP A 393 -14.59 -4.68 45.11
C ASP A 393 -13.10 -4.38 44.93
N PHE A 394 -12.55 -3.42 45.70
CA PHE A 394 -11.10 -3.16 45.77
C PHE A 394 -10.24 -4.43 45.93
N TRP A 395 -10.68 -5.39 46.76
CA TRP A 395 -9.99 -6.67 46.96
C TRP A 395 -10.14 -7.64 45.78
N ARG A 396 -11.27 -7.61 45.09
CA ARG A 396 -11.57 -8.44 43.91
C ARG A 396 -10.79 -7.94 42.68
N GLU A 397 -10.67 -6.63 42.54
CA GLU A 397 -9.87 -5.96 41.52
C GLU A 397 -8.38 -6.27 41.67
N LYS A 398 -7.83 -6.13 42.88
CA LYS A 398 -6.43 -6.48 43.19
C LYS A 398 -6.12 -7.95 42.93
N TRP A 399 -7.06 -8.86 43.21
CA TRP A 399 -6.90 -10.28 42.92
C TRP A 399 -6.86 -10.56 41.41
N ARG A 400 -7.71 -9.91 40.60
CA ARG A 400 -7.72 -10.05 39.13
C ARG A 400 -6.44 -9.50 38.49
N GLU A 401 -5.88 -8.38 38.97
CA GLU A 401 -4.56 -7.88 38.54
C GLU A 401 -3.43 -8.89 38.79
N ILE A 402 -3.40 -9.47 40.01
CA ILE A 402 -2.40 -10.50 40.37
C ILE A 402 -2.59 -11.74 39.48
N THR A 403 -3.84 -12.10 39.15
CA THR A 403 -4.11 -13.31 38.36
C THR A 403 -3.69 -13.14 36.88
N SER A 404 -3.84 -11.95 36.29
CA SER A 404 -3.35 -11.65 34.93
C SER A 404 -1.81 -11.70 34.82
N LEU A 405 -1.09 -11.36 35.89
CA LEU A 405 0.37 -11.48 35.96
C LEU A 405 0.85 -12.95 36.02
N PHE A 406 0.06 -13.85 36.62
CA PHE A 406 0.45 -15.25 36.84
C PHE A 406 -0.20 -16.28 35.87
N LYS A 407 -1.39 -16.02 35.31
CA LYS A 407 -2.16 -16.96 34.46
C LYS A 407 -2.38 -16.50 33.00
N GLY A 408 -1.75 -15.39 32.62
CA GLY A 408 -1.79 -14.86 31.25
C GLY A 408 -3.05 -14.03 30.91
N PRO A 409 -3.09 -13.43 29.70
CA PRO A 409 -4.03 -12.36 29.31
C PRO A 409 -5.49 -12.82 29.11
N PHE A 410 -5.75 -14.12 29.03
CA PHE A 410 -7.11 -14.68 28.97
C PHE A 410 -7.78 -14.83 30.34
N HIS A 411 -7.08 -14.46 31.43
CA HIS A 411 -7.59 -14.53 32.80
C HIS A 411 -7.36 -13.18 33.52
N GLY A 412 -8.31 -12.78 34.37
CA GLY A 412 -8.21 -11.58 35.20
C GLY A 412 -8.60 -10.27 34.49
N ALA A 413 -7.98 -9.16 34.89
CA ALA A 413 -8.41 -7.80 34.54
C ALA A 413 -8.37 -7.47 33.03
N VAL A 414 -7.45 -8.08 32.28
CA VAL A 414 -7.36 -7.91 30.81
C VAL A 414 -8.56 -8.54 30.09
N ASN A 415 -9.07 -9.68 30.56
CA ASN A 415 -10.27 -10.31 30.00
C ASN A 415 -11.57 -9.53 30.33
N HIS A 416 -11.50 -8.61 31.28
CA HIS A 416 -12.56 -7.72 31.71
C HIS A 416 -12.36 -6.29 31.17
N THR A 417 -11.47 -6.09 30.19
CA THR A 417 -11.20 -4.77 29.62
C THR A 417 -12.03 -4.56 28.35
N GLN A 418 -12.86 -3.53 28.36
CA GLN A 418 -13.57 -3.02 27.18
C GLN A 418 -12.67 -2.05 26.43
N ILE A 419 -12.56 -2.21 25.12
CA ILE A 419 -11.84 -1.28 24.26
C ILE A 419 -12.86 -0.37 23.61
N TYR A 420 -12.64 0.93 23.71
CA TYR A 420 -13.47 1.95 23.09
C TYR A 420 -12.70 2.64 21.98
N LEU A 421 -13.33 2.74 20.81
CA LEU A 421 -12.85 3.46 19.64
C LEU A 421 -13.87 4.55 19.33
N VAL A 422 -13.46 5.81 19.40
CA VAL A 422 -14.34 6.96 19.20
C VAL A 422 -13.95 7.69 17.93
N MET A 423 -14.96 8.12 17.18
CA MET A 423 -14.81 9.09 16.10
C MET A 423 -15.70 10.29 16.39
N THR A 424 -15.19 11.50 16.13
CA THR A 424 -15.88 12.76 16.37
C THR A 424 -15.29 13.87 15.48
N HIS A 425 -15.58 15.13 15.77
CA HIS A 425 -15.16 16.27 14.96
C HIS A 425 -14.06 17.09 15.63
N ASP A 426 -12.82 16.91 15.18
CA ASP A 426 -11.73 17.85 15.45
C ASP A 426 -11.83 19.11 14.56
N ASP A 427 -11.02 20.13 14.88
CA ASP A 427 -10.98 21.39 14.13
C ASP A 427 -10.28 21.33 12.77
N SER A 428 -9.76 20.16 12.38
CA SER A 428 -9.12 19.89 11.07
C SER A 428 -8.01 20.88 10.72
N LYS A 429 -7.19 21.32 11.69
CA LYS A 429 -6.08 22.28 11.47
C LYS A 429 -4.70 21.65 11.33
N GLY A 430 -4.61 20.34 11.18
CA GLY A 430 -3.33 19.65 11.00
C GLY A 430 -2.66 20.07 9.69
N LYS A 431 -1.32 20.11 9.70
CA LYS A 431 -0.50 20.47 8.53
C LYS A 431 0.49 19.38 8.19
N MET A 432 0.62 19.09 6.90
CA MET A 432 1.60 18.20 6.32
C MET A 432 2.58 19.00 5.47
N SER A 433 3.87 18.79 5.67
CA SER A 433 4.93 19.45 4.90
C SER A 433 6.10 18.49 4.67
N LEU A 434 7.00 18.83 3.75
CA LEU A 434 8.24 18.09 3.55
C LEU A 434 9.39 18.74 4.30
N LYS A 435 10.19 17.91 4.98
CA LYS A 435 11.48 18.29 5.54
C LYS A 435 12.49 17.20 5.17
N ASP A 436 13.56 17.58 4.48
CA ASP A 436 14.61 16.65 4.03
C ASP A 436 14.03 15.45 3.25
N ASP A 437 13.12 15.73 2.32
CA ASP A 437 12.34 14.76 1.51
C ASP A 437 11.45 13.79 2.31
N ARG A 438 11.13 14.12 3.57
CA ARG A 438 10.25 13.31 4.43
C ARG A 438 9.03 14.10 4.86
N LEU A 439 7.88 13.41 4.89
CA LEU A 439 6.65 13.98 5.40
C LEU A 439 6.76 14.28 6.90
N LYS A 440 6.35 15.49 7.28
CA LYS A 440 6.21 15.95 8.66
C LYS A 440 4.75 16.35 8.89
N ILE A 441 4.20 15.95 10.02
CA ILE A 441 2.86 16.31 10.47
C ILE A 441 2.99 17.25 11.68
N ASP A 442 2.31 18.39 11.62
CA ASP A 442 2.31 19.43 12.65
C ASP A 442 0.87 19.80 13.07
N TRP A 443 0.52 19.53 14.33
CA TRP A 443 -0.76 19.91 14.93
C TRP A 443 -0.68 20.02 16.48
N PRO A 444 0.15 20.93 17.00
CA PRO A 444 0.37 21.04 18.44
C PRO A 444 -0.93 21.36 19.18
N GLY A 445 -1.16 20.64 20.29
CA GLY A 445 -2.31 20.86 21.17
C GLY A 445 -3.65 20.33 20.66
N VAL A 446 -3.67 19.47 19.62
CA VAL A 446 -4.90 18.84 19.13
C VAL A 446 -5.68 18.13 20.24
N GLY A 447 -5.02 17.33 21.09
CA GLY A 447 -5.67 16.62 22.20
C GLY A 447 -6.20 17.50 23.33
N LYS A 448 -6.00 18.83 23.28
CA LYS A 448 -6.50 19.81 24.25
C LYS A 448 -7.82 20.46 23.82
N GLN A 449 -8.32 20.15 22.63
CA GLN A 449 -9.60 20.67 22.14
C GLN A 449 -10.76 20.23 23.03
N GLU A 450 -11.80 21.07 23.12
CA GLU A 450 -12.94 20.84 24.02
C GLU A 450 -13.69 19.54 23.72
N ILE A 451 -13.73 19.14 22.43
CA ILE A 451 -14.39 17.90 22.02
C ILE A 451 -13.78 16.67 22.70
N PHE A 452 -12.46 16.62 22.90
CA PHE A 452 -11.80 15.50 23.56
C PHE A 452 -12.12 15.42 25.06
N LYS A 453 -12.51 16.53 25.69
CA LYS A 453 -13.04 16.51 27.07
C LYS A 453 -14.46 15.94 27.11
N LYS A 454 -15.29 16.25 26.11
CA LYS A 454 -16.63 15.65 25.98
C LYS A 454 -16.53 14.14 25.76
N VAL A 455 -15.65 13.70 24.85
CA VAL A 455 -15.34 12.28 24.63
C VAL A 455 -14.89 11.61 25.93
N ASP A 456 -14.02 12.24 26.71
CA ASP A 456 -13.59 11.72 28.01
C ASP A 456 -14.75 11.55 29.01
N GLY A 457 -15.72 12.47 28.99
CA GLY A 457 -16.96 12.39 29.76
C GLY A 457 -17.81 11.19 29.36
N GLU A 458 -18.09 11.02 28.06
CA GLU A 458 -18.90 9.90 27.55
C GLU A 458 -18.24 8.54 27.81
N LEU A 459 -16.91 8.44 27.64
CA LEU A 459 -16.13 7.25 27.98
C LEU A 459 -16.20 6.92 29.48
N THR A 460 -16.24 7.95 30.34
CA THR A 460 -16.42 7.77 31.78
C THR A 460 -17.81 7.21 32.09
N ALA A 461 -18.86 7.73 31.45
CA ALA A 461 -20.22 7.22 31.61
C ALA A 461 -20.35 5.76 31.14
N ALA A 462 -19.83 5.45 29.95
CA ALA A 462 -19.84 4.09 29.39
C ALA A 462 -19.08 3.11 30.30
N THR A 463 -17.91 3.50 30.80
CA THR A 463 -17.12 2.63 31.70
C THR A 463 -17.80 2.46 33.06
N SER A 464 -18.41 3.52 33.60
CA SER A 464 -19.12 3.47 34.89
C SER A 464 -20.29 2.49 34.86
N ALA A 465 -21.00 2.37 33.73
CA ALA A 465 -22.05 1.38 33.53
C ALA A 465 -21.56 -0.07 33.68
N LEU A 466 -20.26 -0.30 33.46
CA LEU A 466 -19.62 -1.61 33.54
C LEU A 466 -18.89 -1.85 34.87
N GLY A 467 -18.84 -0.86 35.77
CA GLY A 467 -18.14 -0.96 37.05
C GLY A 467 -16.63 -1.14 36.92
N GLY A 468 -16.01 -0.59 35.86
CA GLY A 468 -14.57 -0.68 35.62
C GLY A 468 -13.83 0.64 35.78
N ASN A 469 -12.50 0.59 35.78
CA ASN A 469 -11.64 1.76 35.88
C ASN A 469 -11.36 2.35 34.49
N LYS A 470 -11.65 3.63 34.28
CA LYS A 470 -11.29 4.28 33.01
C LYS A 470 -9.78 4.45 32.93
N VAL A 471 -9.20 3.95 31.84
CA VAL A 471 -7.80 4.16 31.47
C VAL A 471 -7.77 4.99 30.18
N PRO A 472 -7.29 6.26 30.22
CA PRO A 472 -7.17 7.08 29.03
C PRO A 472 -6.12 6.51 28.07
N ASN A 473 -6.09 7.04 26.83
CA ASN A 473 -5.04 6.70 25.86
C ASN A 473 -3.64 6.88 26.51
N PRO A 474 -2.73 5.88 26.42
CA PRO A 474 -1.37 5.99 26.95
C PRO A 474 -0.59 7.24 26.52
N THR A 475 -0.87 7.82 25.34
CA THR A 475 -0.25 9.06 24.86
C THR A 475 -0.96 10.33 25.33
N TRP A 476 -2.19 10.23 25.83
CA TRP A 476 -2.99 11.39 26.25
C TRP A 476 -2.72 11.75 27.72
N ASN A 477 -1.53 12.25 28.00
CA ASN A 477 -1.12 12.70 29.33
C ASN A 477 -0.19 13.92 29.25
N LYS A 478 0.03 14.59 30.40
CA LYS A 478 0.87 15.80 30.49
C LYS A 478 2.33 15.58 30.05
N MET A 479 2.85 14.35 30.10
CA MET A 479 4.24 14.03 29.72
C MET A 479 4.42 13.90 28.20
N MET A 480 3.37 13.52 27.48
CA MET A 480 3.34 13.36 26.01
C MET A 480 2.50 14.47 25.33
N ASP A 481 2.38 15.64 25.98
CA ASP A 481 1.58 16.81 25.58
C ASP A 481 0.17 16.55 25.02
N PHE A 482 -0.48 15.47 25.46
CA PHE A 482 -1.79 15.04 24.97
C PHE A 482 -1.81 14.62 23.49
N ASP A 483 -0.71 14.06 22.99
CA ASP A 483 -0.61 13.53 21.63
C ASP A 483 -1.68 12.47 21.34
N LEU A 484 -2.23 12.51 20.13
CA LEU A 484 -3.24 11.57 19.65
C LEU A 484 -2.65 10.56 18.65
N VAL A 485 -3.36 9.46 18.45
CA VAL A 485 -3.09 8.48 17.39
C VAL A 485 -4.36 8.32 16.58
N THR A 486 -4.27 8.49 15.26
CA THR A 486 -5.37 8.27 14.33
C THR A 486 -5.10 7.07 13.41
N VAL A 487 -6.15 6.32 13.13
CA VAL A 487 -6.21 5.30 12.06
C VAL A 487 -7.03 5.80 10.86
N HIS A 488 -7.60 7.00 10.99
CA HIS A 488 -8.43 7.68 10.00
C HIS A 488 -7.83 9.06 9.61
N PRO A 489 -6.58 9.14 9.13
CA PRO A 489 -6.05 10.40 8.61
C PRO A 489 -6.82 10.82 7.34
N LEU A 490 -7.35 12.04 7.33
CA LEU A 490 -8.01 12.64 6.16
C LEU A 490 -7.46 14.04 5.89
N GLY A 491 -7.68 14.56 4.68
CA GLY A 491 -7.22 15.88 4.27
C GLY A 491 -5.77 15.91 3.78
N GLY A 492 -5.28 17.12 3.50
CA GLY A 492 -4.01 17.37 2.80
C GLY A 492 -4.15 17.72 1.32
N CYS A 493 -5.17 17.16 0.65
CA CYS A 493 -5.53 17.47 -0.74
C CYS A 493 -7.02 17.82 -0.88
N GLY A 494 -7.58 18.49 0.13
CA GLY A 494 -9.02 18.70 0.31
C GLY A 494 -9.74 19.26 -0.92
N MET A 495 -10.96 18.77 -1.17
CA MET A 495 -11.87 19.29 -2.19
C MET A 495 -12.32 20.71 -1.84
N ALA A 496 -12.49 21.56 -2.86
CA ALA A 496 -13.06 22.89 -2.72
C ALA A 496 -13.70 23.37 -4.03
N ASN A 497 -14.32 24.56 -3.99
CA ASN A 497 -14.82 25.23 -5.18
C ASN A 497 -13.69 25.82 -6.04
N ASP A 498 -12.56 26.18 -5.42
CA ASP A 498 -11.41 26.80 -6.08
C ASP A 498 -10.10 26.56 -5.32
N ALA A 499 -8.99 26.92 -5.96
CA ALA A 499 -7.65 26.71 -5.44
C ALA A 499 -7.29 27.57 -4.21
N ASN A 500 -8.07 28.62 -3.88
CA ASN A 500 -7.81 29.42 -2.69
C ASN A 500 -8.20 28.66 -1.41
N THR A 501 -9.10 27.70 -1.53
CA THR A 501 -9.74 27.03 -0.39
C THR A 501 -9.52 25.52 -0.37
N GLY A 502 -8.99 24.93 -1.44
CA GLY A 502 -8.59 23.53 -1.49
C GLY A 502 -7.64 23.19 -2.64
N VAL A 503 -7.33 21.91 -2.78
CA VAL A 503 -6.34 21.39 -3.73
C VAL A 503 -6.99 20.73 -4.93
N THR A 504 -8.20 20.22 -4.75
CA THR A 504 -8.94 19.51 -5.79
C THR A 504 -10.35 20.07 -5.99
N ASP A 505 -10.89 19.92 -7.20
CA ASP A 505 -12.31 20.20 -7.45
C ASP A 505 -13.22 19.09 -6.90
N HIS A 506 -14.52 19.21 -7.12
CA HIS A 506 -15.51 18.22 -6.68
C HIS A 506 -15.38 16.81 -7.28
N LYS A 507 -14.56 16.61 -8.33
CA LYS A 507 -14.22 15.30 -8.90
C LYS A 507 -12.91 14.76 -8.33
N GLY A 508 -12.18 15.53 -7.53
CA GLY A 508 -10.83 15.21 -7.10
C GLY A 508 -9.76 15.66 -8.12
N GLN A 509 -10.11 16.44 -9.15
CA GLN A 509 -9.14 16.92 -10.14
C GLN A 509 -8.29 18.04 -9.54
N VAL A 510 -6.97 17.97 -9.71
CA VAL A 510 -6.03 18.89 -9.05
C VAL A 510 -6.06 20.26 -9.70
N PHE A 511 -6.20 21.32 -8.90
CA PHE A 511 -6.08 22.71 -9.36
C PHE A 511 -4.66 23.00 -9.85
N SER A 512 -4.55 23.71 -10.97
CA SER A 512 -3.27 24.02 -11.63
C SER A 512 -2.68 25.38 -11.26
N GLY A 513 -3.31 26.12 -10.34
CA GLY A 513 -2.85 27.40 -9.82
C GLY A 513 -2.95 27.48 -8.30
N SER A 514 -2.38 28.55 -7.72
CA SER A 514 -2.56 28.89 -6.30
C SER A 514 -3.94 29.51 -6.01
N THR A 515 -4.61 30.03 -7.04
CA THR A 515 -5.92 30.69 -6.98
C THR A 515 -6.75 30.33 -8.22
N GLY A 516 -8.08 30.45 -8.13
CA GLY A 516 -8.98 30.24 -9.28
C GLY A 516 -9.37 28.77 -9.48
N THR A 517 -9.94 28.46 -10.65
CA THR A 517 -10.59 27.17 -10.92
C THR A 517 -9.92 26.37 -12.04
N ASP A 518 -8.74 26.80 -12.50
CA ASP A 518 -8.01 26.07 -13.54
C ASP A 518 -7.53 24.73 -13.00
N LEU A 519 -7.62 23.69 -13.84
CA LEU A 519 -7.34 22.31 -13.47
C LEU A 519 -6.18 21.77 -14.28
N HIS A 520 -5.49 20.78 -13.72
CA HIS A 520 -4.56 19.93 -14.47
C HIS A 520 -5.36 18.86 -15.22
N PRO A 521 -5.41 18.88 -16.58
CA PRO A 521 -6.07 17.82 -17.33
C PRO A 521 -5.43 16.46 -17.05
N GLY A 522 -6.25 15.49 -16.67
CA GLY A 522 -5.83 14.12 -16.42
C GLY A 522 -5.14 13.88 -15.07
N LEU A 523 -5.14 14.81 -14.12
CA LEU A 523 -4.57 14.58 -12.79
C LEU A 523 -5.62 14.66 -11.69
N TYR A 524 -5.81 13.55 -10.98
CA TYR A 524 -6.83 13.40 -9.95
C TYR A 524 -6.23 12.86 -8.65
N VAL A 525 -6.85 13.18 -7.52
CA VAL A 525 -6.67 12.53 -6.23
C VAL A 525 -7.99 11.85 -5.87
N MET A 526 -7.94 10.59 -5.43
CA MET A 526 -9.13 9.79 -5.16
C MET A 526 -8.92 8.92 -3.91
N ASP A 527 -8.72 9.53 -2.75
CA ASP A 527 -8.60 8.84 -1.46
C ASP A 527 -8.97 9.78 -0.30
N GLY A 528 -8.66 9.40 0.94
CA GLY A 528 -8.93 10.22 2.12
C GLY A 528 -8.29 11.62 2.11
N ALA A 529 -7.29 11.89 1.25
CA ALA A 529 -6.67 13.21 1.15
C ALA A 529 -7.65 14.28 0.66
N VAL A 530 -8.67 13.91 -0.12
CA VAL A 530 -9.63 14.85 -0.72
C VAL A 530 -10.72 15.29 0.24
N ILE A 531 -10.84 14.65 1.41
CA ILE A 531 -11.86 15.00 2.38
C ILE A 531 -11.42 16.28 3.12
N PRO A 532 -12.22 17.36 3.08
CA PRO A 532 -11.78 18.67 3.58
C PRO A 532 -11.94 18.86 5.10
N LYS A 533 -12.64 17.95 5.79
CA LYS A 533 -12.98 18.04 7.23
C LYS A 533 -13.28 16.65 7.83
N SER A 534 -13.17 16.50 9.14
CA SER A 534 -13.62 15.34 9.91
C SER A 534 -15.04 14.87 9.54
N VAL A 535 -15.23 13.56 9.37
CA VAL A 535 -16.53 12.97 9.01
C VAL A 535 -17.26 12.35 10.20
N GLY A 536 -16.60 12.21 11.36
CA GLY A 536 -17.22 11.76 12.61
C GLY A 536 -17.62 10.29 12.66
N THR A 537 -17.26 9.50 11.64
CA THR A 537 -17.48 8.04 11.52
C THR A 537 -16.29 7.39 10.82
N ASN A 538 -16.24 6.05 10.74
CA ASN A 538 -15.22 5.39 9.92
C ASN A 538 -15.34 5.87 8.46
N PRO A 539 -14.25 6.35 7.84
CA PRO A 539 -14.33 7.11 6.60
C PRO A 539 -14.44 6.24 5.34
N LEU A 540 -14.39 4.91 5.46
CA LEU A 540 -14.24 4.03 4.29
C LEU A 540 -15.38 4.19 3.29
N LEU A 541 -16.63 4.32 3.75
CA LEU A 541 -17.78 4.51 2.87
C LEU A 541 -17.83 5.92 2.28
N THR A 542 -17.41 6.95 3.02
CA THR A 542 -17.27 8.30 2.48
C THR A 542 -16.23 8.33 1.36
N ILE A 543 -15.05 7.76 1.59
CA ILE A 543 -13.99 7.66 0.58
C ILE A 543 -14.48 6.87 -0.64
N SER A 544 -15.14 5.72 -0.41
CA SER A 544 -15.62 4.87 -1.50
C SER A 544 -16.73 5.55 -2.31
N GLY A 545 -17.65 6.25 -1.66
CA GLY A 545 -18.74 6.96 -2.32
C GLY A 545 -18.24 8.12 -3.17
N LEU A 546 -17.27 8.90 -2.68
CA LEU A 546 -16.60 9.93 -3.47
C LEU A 546 -15.84 9.31 -4.66
N ALA A 547 -15.13 8.21 -4.44
CA ALA A 547 -14.37 7.56 -5.50
C ALA A 547 -15.26 6.99 -6.62
N GLU A 548 -16.38 6.33 -6.29
CA GLU A 548 -17.36 5.85 -7.27
C GLU A 548 -17.98 7.01 -8.06
N ARG A 549 -18.35 8.10 -7.37
CA ARG A 549 -18.87 9.32 -8.00
C ARG A 549 -17.84 9.93 -8.95
N SER A 550 -16.59 10.10 -8.51
CA SER A 550 -15.52 10.63 -9.34
C SER A 550 -15.23 9.75 -10.55
N CYS A 551 -15.20 8.41 -10.39
CA CYS A 551 -15.01 7.49 -11.51
C CYS A 551 -16.11 7.63 -12.57
N LYS A 552 -17.37 7.77 -12.14
CA LYS A 552 -18.51 8.03 -13.04
C LYS A 552 -18.29 9.30 -13.85
N LEU A 553 -17.96 10.41 -13.19
CA LEU A 553 -17.74 11.71 -13.84
C LEU A 553 -16.52 11.69 -14.78
N ILE A 554 -15.44 11.00 -14.39
CA ILE A 554 -14.26 10.81 -15.24
C ILE A 554 -14.61 9.98 -16.47
N ALA A 555 -15.33 8.87 -16.32
CA ALA A 555 -15.77 8.04 -17.45
C ALA A 555 -16.66 8.83 -18.42
N GLU A 556 -17.62 9.61 -17.91
CA GLU A 556 -18.47 10.49 -18.70
C GLU A 556 -17.65 11.53 -19.48
N SER A 557 -16.64 12.13 -18.85
CA SER A 557 -15.72 13.08 -19.51
C SER A 557 -14.87 12.42 -20.62
N MET A 558 -14.67 11.11 -20.55
CA MET A 558 -14.02 10.30 -21.58
C MET A 558 -15.00 9.77 -22.64
N GLY A 559 -16.29 10.15 -22.57
CA GLY A 559 -17.32 9.67 -23.48
C GLY A 559 -17.74 8.21 -23.26
N ALA A 560 -17.53 7.68 -22.05
CA ALA A 560 -17.82 6.30 -21.70
C ALA A 560 -18.84 6.21 -20.55
N SER A 561 -19.50 5.05 -20.44
CA SER A 561 -20.35 4.71 -19.30
C SER A 561 -19.84 3.44 -18.62
N ILE A 562 -19.91 3.40 -17.29
CA ILE A 562 -19.44 2.24 -16.52
C ILE A 562 -20.55 1.20 -16.45
N ASN A 563 -20.24 -0.02 -16.87
CA ASN A 563 -21.10 -1.17 -16.61
C ASN A 563 -20.80 -1.75 -15.22
N TYR A 564 -21.77 -1.65 -14.32
CA TYR A 564 -21.65 -2.12 -12.93
C TYR A 564 -22.09 -3.57 -12.71
N SER A 565 -22.56 -4.29 -13.74
CA SER A 565 -22.96 -5.69 -13.59
C SER A 565 -21.77 -6.60 -13.27
N PHE A 566 -22.01 -7.58 -12.40
CA PHE A 566 -21.05 -8.62 -12.03
C PHE A 566 -20.99 -9.77 -13.05
N GLU A 567 -21.95 -9.89 -13.97
CA GLU A 567 -22.05 -10.99 -14.93
C GLU A 567 -21.04 -10.89 -16.09
N ASN A 568 -20.52 -9.69 -16.36
CA ASN A 568 -19.76 -9.36 -17.58
C ASN A 568 -18.25 -9.58 -17.48
N ALA A 569 -17.72 -10.10 -16.36
CA ALA A 569 -16.29 -10.31 -16.21
C ALA A 569 -15.86 -11.63 -16.88
N PRO A 570 -15.11 -11.64 -18.01
CA PRO A 570 -14.49 -12.87 -18.48
C PRO A 570 -13.49 -13.31 -17.40
N ARG A 571 -13.78 -14.44 -16.74
CA ARG A 571 -12.81 -15.05 -15.83
C ARG A 571 -11.57 -15.34 -16.65
N LYS A 572 -10.44 -14.69 -16.36
CA LYS A 572 -9.15 -15.12 -16.90
C LYS A 572 -8.79 -16.47 -16.27
N GLU A 573 -9.33 -17.54 -16.85
CA GLU A 573 -8.88 -18.89 -16.57
C GLU A 573 -7.45 -19.05 -17.12
N GLY A 574 -6.47 -19.06 -16.22
CA GLY A 574 -5.17 -19.69 -16.47
C GLY A 574 -4.04 -18.85 -17.08
N GLN A 575 -3.54 -17.81 -16.39
CA GLN A 575 -2.24 -17.20 -16.80
C GLN A 575 -1.15 -17.03 -15.73
N ASN A 576 -1.44 -17.10 -14.42
CA ASN A 576 -0.36 -17.04 -13.41
C ASN A 576 -0.24 -18.37 -12.67
N ASN A 577 0.31 -19.40 -13.33
CA ASN A 577 0.98 -20.46 -12.60
C ASN A 577 2.25 -19.84 -12.04
N VAL A 578 2.16 -19.29 -10.83
CA VAL A 578 3.28 -18.68 -10.12
C VAL A 578 4.31 -19.78 -9.87
N THR A 579 5.36 -19.79 -10.68
CA THR A 579 6.53 -20.67 -10.53
C THR A 579 7.60 -19.95 -9.72
N LYS A 580 8.51 -20.73 -9.12
CA LYS A 580 9.66 -20.18 -8.40
C LYS A 580 10.64 -19.60 -9.43
N GLY A 581 11.11 -18.40 -9.15
CA GLY A 581 11.98 -17.66 -10.05
C GLY A 581 13.25 -17.17 -9.37
N VAL A 582 14.09 -16.48 -10.14
CA VAL A 582 15.31 -15.83 -9.65
C VAL A 582 15.37 -14.41 -10.18
N GLN A 583 15.80 -13.49 -9.31
CA GLN A 583 16.01 -12.10 -9.63
C GLN A 583 17.40 -11.66 -9.17
N PHE A 584 18.05 -10.80 -9.94
CA PHE A 584 19.27 -10.09 -9.53
C PHE A 584 19.36 -8.72 -10.22
N THR A 585 20.16 -7.83 -9.64
CA THR A 585 20.41 -6.50 -10.18
C THR A 585 21.90 -6.31 -10.44
N GLU A 586 22.25 -5.79 -11.62
CA GLU A 586 23.63 -5.51 -12.01
C GLU A 586 23.80 -4.06 -12.47
N THR A 587 25.00 -3.52 -12.29
CA THR A 587 25.42 -2.21 -12.81
C THR A 587 26.64 -2.38 -13.71
N MET A 588 26.61 -1.79 -14.90
CA MET A 588 27.74 -1.79 -15.82
C MET A 588 28.06 -0.36 -16.28
N ARG A 589 29.35 -0.06 -16.45
CA ARG A 589 29.87 1.28 -16.73
C ARG A 589 30.87 1.24 -17.86
N GLY A 590 30.86 2.26 -18.72
CA GLY A 590 31.81 2.36 -19.81
C GLY A 590 31.57 3.59 -20.67
N TYR A 591 31.89 3.46 -21.94
CA TYR A 591 31.84 4.57 -22.89
C TYR A 591 31.22 4.13 -24.21
N PHE A 592 30.55 5.09 -24.84
CA PHE A 592 29.82 4.92 -26.09
C PHE A 592 30.02 6.15 -26.98
N SER A 593 30.01 5.97 -28.30
CA SER A 593 30.17 7.06 -29.26
C SER A 593 29.06 7.03 -30.32
N LEU A 594 28.43 8.18 -30.56
CA LEU A 594 27.51 8.40 -31.67
C LEU A 594 28.23 8.51 -33.03
N ASP A 595 29.56 8.70 -33.02
CA ASP A 595 30.41 8.84 -34.21
C ASP A 595 31.04 7.51 -34.66
N GLU A 596 30.60 6.38 -34.10
CA GLU A 596 31.08 5.06 -34.44
C GLU A 596 29.94 4.05 -34.48
N LYS A 597 29.60 3.61 -35.70
CA LYS A 597 28.47 2.69 -35.95
C LYS A 597 28.92 1.27 -36.26
N GLU A 598 30.22 1.03 -36.47
CA GLU A 598 30.73 -0.25 -36.97
C GLU A 598 31.42 -1.07 -35.88
N ASN A 599 32.37 -0.49 -35.15
CA ASN A 599 33.27 -1.22 -34.24
C ASN A 599 33.11 -0.81 -32.76
N TYR A 600 32.92 -1.78 -31.88
CA TYR A 600 32.69 -1.53 -30.44
C TYR A 600 33.89 -0.92 -29.71
N GLN A 601 35.12 -1.38 -29.98
CA GLN A 601 36.33 -0.88 -29.32
C GLN A 601 36.62 0.56 -29.74
N ARG A 602 36.51 0.87 -31.04
CA ARG A 602 36.59 2.26 -31.52
C ARG A 602 35.50 3.12 -30.91
N GLY A 603 34.29 2.59 -30.73
CA GLY A 603 33.16 3.29 -30.12
C GLY A 603 33.42 3.63 -28.66
N HIS A 604 33.98 2.68 -27.90
CA HIS A 604 34.45 2.90 -26.54
C HIS A 604 35.55 3.96 -26.48
N ASP A 605 36.59 3.85 -27.30
CA ASP A 605 37.76 4.74 -27.23
C ASP A 605 37.42 6.18 -27.64
N LYS A 606 36.62 6.36 -28.70
CA LYS A 606 36.06 7.65 -29.09
C LYS A 606 35.14 8.22 -28.02
N GLY A 607 34.25 7.39 -27.46
CA GLY A 607 33.33 7.81 -26.39
C GLY A 607 34.10 8.28 -25.15
N LYS A 608 35.19 7.59 -24.79
CA LYS A 608 36.08 7.97 -23.69
C LYS A 608 36.78 9.29 -23.96
N ALA A 609 37.32 9.48 -25.17
CA ALA A 609 37.96 10.74 -25.57
C ALA A 609 36.96 11.92 -25.55
N ALA A 610 35.72 11.67 -25.97
CA ALA A 610 34.64 12.65 -25.99
C ALA A 610 33.95 12.84 -24.62
N LYS A 611 34.35 12.11 -23.57
CA LYS A 611 33.69 12.10 -22.25
C LYS A 611 32.19 11.80 -22.35
N SER A 612 31.85 10.79 -23.15
CA SER A 612 30.50 10.26 -23.35
C SER A 612 30.32 8.95 -22.57
N PRO A 613 30.09 9.02 -21.24
CA PRO A 613 29.88 7.83 -20.43
C PRO A 613 28.54 7.18 -20.78
N PHE A 614 28.51 5.85 -20.62
CA PHE A 614 27.28 5.09 -20.65
C PHE A 614 27.27 4.15 -19.44
N GLU A 615 26.20 4.21 -18.67
CA GLU A 615 26.02 3.41 -17.47
C GLU A 615 24.58 2.91 -17.40
N PHE A 616 24.38 1.71 -16.86
CA PHE A 616 23.05 1.25 -16.50
C PHE A 616 23.05 0.57 -15.15
N THR A 617 21.86 0.53 -14.54
CA THR A 617 21.51 -0.42 -13.49
C THR A 617 20.25 -1.18 -13.91
N LEU A 618 20.41 -2.48 -14.15
CA LEU A 618 19.38 -3.36 -14.68
C LEU A 618 19.02 -4.44 -13.66
N THR A 619 17.72 -4.68 -13.50
CA THR A 619 17.17 -5.80 -12.76
C THR A 619 16.64 -6.82 -13.75
N ILE A 620 17.14 -8.05 -13.62
CA ILE A 620 16.73 -9.20 -14.42
C ILE A 620 15.85 -10.08 -13.54
N HIS A 621 14.73 -10.55 -14.11
CA HIS A 621 13.75 -11.38 -13.43
C HIS A 621 13.37 -12.57 -14.31
N SER A 622 13.63 -13.78 -13.85
CA SER A 622 13.11 -15.02 -14.43
C SER A 622 11.96 -15.52 -13.55
N GLU A 623 10.75 -15.64 -14.10
CA GLU A 623 9.58 -16.12 -13.35
C GLU A 623 9.66 -17.62 -13.05
N ASP A 624 10.20 -18.41 -13.98
CA ASP A 624 10.31 -19.86 -13.87
C ASP A 624 11.78 -20.29 -14.01
N VAL A 625 12.46 -20.46 -12.88
CA VAL A 625 13.86 -20.90 -12.91
C VAL A 625 14.02 -22.31 -13.47
N ASP A 626 13.04 -23.20 -13.28
CA ASP A 626 13.14 -24.60 -13.70
C ASP A 626 13.04 -24.71 -15.23
N THR A 627 12.09 -23.99 -15.84
CA THR A 627 11.99 -23.88 -17.30
C THR A 627 13.18 -23.11 -17.88
N PHE A 628 13.60 -22.02 -17.21
CA PHE A 628 14.71 -21.17 -17.66
C PHE A 628 16.03 -21.95 -17.79
N VAL A 629 16.36 -22.83 -16.83
CA VAL A 629 17.61 -23.61 -16.89
C VAL A 629 17.55 -24.79 -17.86
N GLN A 630 16.36 -25.21 -18.31
CA GLN A 630 16.17 -26.35 -19.22
C GLN A 630 15.99 -25.93 -20.68
N ASN A 631 15.39 -24.77 -20.93
CA ASN A 631 15.16 -24.27 -22.27
C ASN A 631 16.38 -23.50 -22.80
N LYS A 632 16.87 -23.85 -24.00
CA LYS A 632 17.97 -23.13 -24.66
C LYS A 632 17.58 -21.75 -25.16
N ASP A 633 16.30 -21.53 -25.44
CA ASP A 633 15.72 -20.26 -25.89
C ASP A 633 15.03 -19.51 -24.74
N HIS A 634 15.41 -19.79 -23.48
CA HIS A 634 14.81 -19.14 -22.31
C HIS A 634 14.89 -17.62 -22.40
N GLN A 635 13.84 -16.94 -21.92
CA GLN A 635 13.81 -15.49 -21.79
C GLN A 635 13.51 -15.13 -20.33
N ALA A 636 14.26 -14.17 -19.81
CA ALA A 636 13.95 -13.44 -18.58
C ALA A 636 13.54 -12.01 -18.93
N GLY A 637 12.71 -11.42 -18.07
CA GLY A 637 12.38 -10.01 -18.15
C GLY A 637 13.53 -9.14 -17.66
N LEU A 638 13.63 -7.94 -18.22
CA LEU A 638 14.63 -6.94 -17.88
C LEU A 638 13.97 -5.58 -17.72
N MET A 639 14.34 -4.86 -16.66
CA MET A 639 13.99 -3.45 -16.49
C MET A 639 15.13 -2.68 -15.82
N GLY A 640 15.22 -1.39 -16.06
CA GLY A 640 16.16 -0.55 -15.32
C GLY A 640 16.38 0.82 -15.90
N SER A 641 17.45 1.47 -15.44
CA SER A 641 17.74 2.87 -15.73
C SER A 641 19.09 3.01 -16.40
N MET A 642 19.21 3.97 -17.31
CA MET A 642 20.44 4.26 -18.06
C MET A 642 20.84 5.71 -17.88
N VAL A 643 22.12 5.95 -17.61
CA VAL A 643 22.74 7.29 -17.61
C VAL A 643 23.63 7.39 -18.84
N ALA A 644 23.19 8.18 -19.81
CA ALA A 644 23.89 8.38 -21.08
C ALA A 644 23.74 9.85 -21.54
N PRO A 645 24.59 10.78 -21.04
CA PRO A 645 24.47 12.22 -21.32
C PRO A 645 24.55 12.61 -22.80
N ALA A 646 25.11 11.74 -23.64
CA ALA A 646 25.13 11.93 -25.09
C ALA A 646 23.76 11.72 -25.76
N LEU A 647 22.80 11.10 -25.07
CA LEU A 647 21.43 10.86 -25.55
C LEU A 647 20.42 11.77 -24.86
N SER A 648 20.51 11.89 -23.53
CA SER A 648 19.56 12.64 -22.72
C SER A 648 20.25 13.25 -21.50
N ASP A 649 19.79 14.43 -21.09
CA ASP A 649 20.27 15.15 -19.90
C ASP A 649 19.81 14.50 -18.58
N LYS A 650 18.70 13.73 -18.63
CA LYS A 650 18.18 12.93 -17.52
C LYS A 650 18.35 11.43 -17.79
N PRO A 651 18.34 10.58 -16.74
CA PRO A 651 18.36 9.13 -16.91
C PRO A 651 17.18 8.62 -17.77
N LEU A 652 17.45 7.62 -18.61
CA LEU A 652 16.45 6.93 -19.43
C LEU A 652 15.88 5.72 -18.66
N SER A 653 14.64 5.35 -18.97
CA SER A 653 14.01 4.11 -18.46
C SER A 653 14.00 3.03 -19.53
N ALA A 654 14.38 1.81 -19.15
CA ALA A 654 14.20 0.59 -19.91
C ALA A 654 13.13 -0.25 -19.21
N LEU A 655 11.96 -0.35 -19.84
CA LEU A 655 10.85 -1.17 -19.35
C LEU A 655 10.52 -2.24 -20.40
N ASN A 656 9.94 -3.36 -19.95
CA ASN A 656 9.55 -4.47 -20.82
C ASN A 656 10.69 -5.01 -21.71
N GLY A 657 11.90 -5.10 -21.15
CA GLY A 657 13.07 -5.65 -21.84
C GLY A 657 13.19 -7.16 -21.72
N THR A 658 14.08 -7.75 -22.52
CA THR A 658 14.38 -9.19 -22.50
C THR A 658 15.86 -9.46 -22.25
N PHE A 659 16.11 -10.59 -21.59
CA PHE A 659 17.43 -11.10 -21.28
C PHE A 659 17.52 -12.61 -21.56
N ASN A 660 18.59 -13.05 -22.19
CA ASN A 660 18.90 -14.45 -22.43
C ASN A 660 20.33 -14.77 -21.97
N LEU A 661 20.53 -15.94 -21.39
CA LEU A 661 21.86 -16.45 -21.03
C LEU A 661 22.33 -17.51 -22.03
N PHE A 662 23.61 -17.46 -22.39
CA PHE A 662 24.30 -18.56 -23.08
C PHE A 662 23.65 -19.06 -24.38
N VAL A 663 23.03 -18.17 -25.16
CA VAL A 663 22.49 -18.47 -26.49
C VAL A 663 23.63 -18.88 -27.42
N GLU A 664 23.51 -20.02 -28.08
CA GLU A 664 24.51 -20.52 -29.02
C GLU A 664 24.58 -19.61 -30.26
N ASP A 665 25.78 -19.18 -30.65
CA ASP A 665 25.96 -18.42 -31.89
C ASP A 665 25.88 -19.37 -33.09
N LYS A 666 24.84 -19.19 -33.93
CA LYS A 666 24.62 -20.03 -35.13
C LYS A 666 25.80 -19.98 -36.11
N ALA A 667 26.55 -18.88 -36.14
CA ALA A 667 27.71 -18.73 -37.01
C ALA A 667 28.99 -19.30 -36.38
N ASN A 668 29.07 -19.36 -35.06
CA ASN A 668 30.21 -19.92 -34.34
C ASN A 668 29.75 -20.79 -33.16
N PRO A 669 29.62 -22.12 -33.35
CA PRO A 669 29.15 -23.04 -32.30
C PRO A 669 30.01 -23.07 -31.03
N ASP A 670 31.24 -22.55 -31.09
CA ASP A 670 32.15 -22.44 -29.93
C ASP A 670 31.91 -21.18 -29.10
N THR A 671 31.01 -20.29 -29.55
CA THR A 671 30.69 -19.04 -28.88
C THR A 671 29.27 -19.07 -28.31
N LYS A 672 29.14 -18.68 -27.04
CA LYS A 672 27.85 -18.45 -26.40
C LYS A 672 27.69 -16.96 -26.09
N LYS A 673 26.46 -16.45 -26.20
CA LYS A 673 26.15 -15.04 -25.93
C LYS A 673 25.13 -14.89 -24.82
N MET A 674 25.35 -13.92 -23.94
CA MET A 674 24.29 -13.40 -23.06
C MET A 674 23.69 -12.18 -23.75
N LEU A 675 22.41 -12.21 -24.09
CA LEU A 675 21.76 -11.18 -24.90
C LEU A 675 20.89 -10.28 -24.03
N TYR A 676 20.94 -8.98 -24.32
CA TYR A 676 20.17 -7.94 -23.67
C TYR A 676 19.43 -7.15 -24.74
N SER A 677 18.14 -6.90 -24.54
CA SER A 677 17.43 -5.95 -25.39
C SER A 677 16.31 -5.22 -24.63
N SER A 678 16.11 -3.94 -24.96
CA SER A 678 15.00 -3.14 -24.43
C SER A 678 14.81 -1.87 -25.25
N VAL A 679 13.64 -1.26 -25.14
CA VAL A 679 13.40 0.11 -25.61
C VAL A 679 13.74 1.06 -24.48
N LEU A 680 14.76 1.89 -24.69
CA LEU A 680 15.10 3.00 -23.79
C LEU A 680 14.19 4.17 -24.13
N THR A 681 13.58 4.75 -23.11
CA THR A 681 12.75 5.94 -23.26
C THR A 681 13.35 7.07 -22.44
N ASP A 682 13.47 8.25 -23.04
CA ASP A 682 13.92 9.45 -22.34
C ASP A 682 12.74 10.23 -21.72
N VAL A 683 13.06 11.26 -20.92
CA VAL A 683 12.05 12.08 -20.22
C VAL A 683 11.21 12.98 -21.13
N ASN A 684 11.53 13.05 -22.42
CA ASN A 684 10.81 13.78 -23.45
C ASN A 684 9.91 12.87 -24.31
N GLY A 685 10.09 11.54 -24.19
CA GLY A 685 9.36 10.52 -24.93
C GLY A 685 10.11 10.01 -26.17
N GLU A 686 11.39 10.36 -26.35
CA GLU A 686 12.22 9.82 -27.41
C GLU A 686 12.63 8.37 -27.11
N HIS A 687 12.66 7.54 -28.15
CA HIS A 687 12.94 6.11 -28.04
C HIS A 687 14.27 5.72 -28.70
N TYR A 688 15.00 4.85 -28.02
CA TYR A 688 16.21 4.22 -28.52
C TYR A 688 16.16 2.72 -28.28
N TYR A 689 16.34 1.91 -29.33
CA TYR A 689 16.41 0.46 -29.18
C TYR A 689 17.83 0.08 -28.77
N PHE A 690 17.93 -0.55 -27.59
CA PHE A 690 19.19 -0.99 -26.99
C PHE A 690 19.38 -2.48 -27.22
N GLU A 691 20.55 -2.84 -27.73
CA GLU A 691 21.03 -4.22 -27.85
C GLU A 691 22.38 -4.35 -27.17
N GLY A 692 22.52 -5.36 -26.33
CA GLY A 692 23.77 -5.70 -25.66
C GLY A 692 24.06 -7.18 -25.80
N PHE A 693 25.34 -7.54 -25.90
CA PHE A 693 25.74 -8.92 -25.68
C PHE A 693 27.06 -9.05 -24.92
N LYS A 694 27.13 -10.05 -24.03
CA LYS A 694 28.38 -10.57 -23.48
C LYS A 694 28.76 -11.79 -24.31
N GLN A 695 30.02 -11.88 -24.72
CA GLN A 695 30.54 -13.00 -25.51
C GLN A 695 31.33 -13.91 -24.58
N VAL A 696 30.98 -15.19 -24.55
CA VAL A 696 31.68 -16.22 -23.77
C VAL A 696 32.24 -17.23 -24.76
N GLN A 697 33.56 -17.24 -24.91
CA GLN A 697 34.30 -18.09 -25.83
C GLN A 697 35.60 -18.56 -25.17
N ASN A 698 36.10 -19.73 -25.56
CA ASN A 698 37.41 -20.19 -25.09
C ASN A 698 38.50 -19.67 -26.03
N ASP A 699 39.16 -18.56 -25.67
CA ASP A 699 40.30 -18.03 -26.39
C ASP A 699 41.65 -18.52 -25.78
N LYS A 700 42.79 -18.17 -26.40
CA LYS A 700 44.11 -18.59 -25.88
C LYS A 700 44.48 -17.75 -24.65
N GLY A 701 44.04 -18.20 -23.47
CA GLY A 701 44.31 -17.59 -22.17
C GLY A 701 43.17 -17.92 -21.20
N PHE A 702 43.39 -17.90 -19.88
CA PHE A 702 42.27 -17.97 -18.93
C PHE A 702 41.60 -16.59 -18.86
N ASP A 703 40.71 -16.27 -19.81
CA ASP A 703 40.11 -14.93 -19.95
C ASP A 703 38.68 -14.79 -19.35
N VAL A 704 38.15 -15.87 -18.74
CA VAL A 704 36.77 -16.01 -18.22
C VAL A 704 36.19 -14.74 -17.59
N TRP A 705 37.01 -14.01 -16.84
CA TRP A 705 36.62 -12.74 -16.23
C TRP A 705 36.27 -11.69 -17.28
N ALA A 706 37.11 -11.43 -18.27
CA ALA A 706 36.85 -10.43 -19.31
C ALA A 706 35.58 -10.76 -20.12
N ASP A 707 35.39 -12.02 -20.47
CA ASP A 707 34.23 -12.52 -21.23
C ASP A 707 32.90 -12.42 -20.48
N THR A 708 32.92 -12.66 -19.17
CA THR A 708 31.72 -12.57 -18.32
C THR A 708 31.45 -11.14 -17.82
N THR A 709 32.41 -10.22 -17.96
CA THR A 709 32.32 -8.85 -17.42
C THR A 709 32.27 -7.74 -18.47
N THR A 710 32.51 -8.04 -19.75
CA THR A 710 32.46 -7.06 -20.84
C THR A 710 31.16 -7.18 -21.63
N LEU A 711 30.46 -6.06 -21.79
CA LEU A 711 29.24 -5.97 -22.58
C LEU A 711 29.47 -5.08 -23.80
N PHE A 712 29.23 -5.61 -24.98
CA PHE A 712 29.22 -4.86 -26.24
C PHE A 712 27.82 -4.31 -26.47
N ILE A 713 27.70 -3.01 -26.69
CA ILE A 713 26.39 -2.33 -26.82
C ILE A 713 26.24 -1.67 -28.19
N THR A 714 25.02 -1.75 -28.72
CA THR A 714 24.55 -1.05 -29.92
C THR A 714 23.29 -0.27 -29.56
N LEU A 715 23.21 0.98 -30.01
CA LEU A 715 21.99 1.77 -29.93
C LEU A 715 21.47 2.06 -31.32
N ARG A 716 20.15 2.01 -31.46
CA ARG A 716 19.44 2.37 -32.68
C ARG A 716 18.40 3.45 -32.40
N LYS A 717 18.10 4.26 -33.41
CA LYS A 717 17.02 5.24 -33.33
C LYS A 717 15.67 4.54 -33.43
N GLY A 718 14.72 4.91 -32.57
CA GLY A 718 13.37 4.33 -32.54
C GLY A 718 13.24 3.21 -31.52
N ASP A 719 12.14 2.46 -31.60
CA ASP A 719 11.72 1.44 -30.64
C ASP A 719 11.96 0.00 -31.13
N SER A 720 12.64 -0.18 -32.26
CA SER A 720 12.80 -1.48 -32.90
C SER A 720 14.23 -1.75 -33.40
N LYS A 721 14.53 -3.04 -33.58
CA LYS A 721 15.83 -3.52 -34.11
C LYS A 721 16.07 -3.13 -35.58
N GLU A 722 15.02 -2.78 -36.30
CA GLU A 722 15.07 -2.29 -37.68
C GLU A 722 15.55 -0.83 -37.77
N GLY A 723 15.61 -0.12 -36.63
CA GLY A 723 16.11 1.24 -36.54
C GLY A 723 17.57 1.41 -36.98
N GLU A 724 17.90 2.62 -37.45
CA GLU A 724 19.26 2.99 -37.84
C GLU A 724 20.20 2.93 -36.63
N VAL A 725 21.35 2.27 -36.78
CA VAL A 725 22.41 2.28 -35.76
C VAL A 725 22.92 3.70 -35.58
N ILE A 726 22.78 4.24 -34.36
CA ILE A 726 23.28 5.56 -34.02
C ILE A 726 24.64 5.52 -33.33
N GLY A 727 25.04 4.37 -32.78
CA GLY A 727 26.40 4.21 -32.28
C GLY A 727 26.64 2.86 -31.61
N LYS A 728 27.89 2.66 -31.20
CA LYS A 728 28.39 1.46 -30.50
C LYS A 728 29.34 1.83 -29.36
N GLY A 729 29.46 0.92 -28.40
CA GLY A 729 30.33 1.08 -27.23
C GLY A 729 30.60 -0.21 -26.49
N MET A 730 31.32 -0.09 -25.38
CA MET A 730 31.64 -1.21 -24.48
C MET A 730 31.47 -0.77 -23.03
N LEU A 731 30.84 -1.64 -22.24
CA LEU A 731 30.68 -1.49 -20.79
C LEU A 731 31.40 -2.61 -20.07
N LYS A 732 31.82 -2.35 -18.83
CA LYS A 732 32.41 -3.34 -17.93
C LYS A 732 31.72 -3.31 -16.58
N ILE A 733 31.59 -4.46 -15.95
CA ILE A 733 31.22 -4.53 -14.53
C ILE A 733 32.50 -4.37 -13.70
N LEU A 734 32.46 -3.46 -12.73
CA LEU A 734 33.57 -3.27 -11.79
C LEU A 734 33.55 -4.40 -10.75
N ILE A 735 34.71 -4.79 -10.21
CA ILE A 735 34.80 -5.85 -9.19
C ILE A 735 33.89 -5.53 -7.99
N LYS A 736 33.84 -4.28 -7.54
CA LYS A 736 32.96 -3.82 -6.46
C LYS A 736 31.48 -3.99 -6.82
N ASP A 737 31.10 -3.65 -8.05
CA ASP A 737 29.71 -3.76 -8.53
C ASP A 737 29.30 -5.22 -8.68
N PHE A 738 30.20 -6.09 -9.12
CA PHE A 738 29.97 -7.54 -9.17
C PHE A 738 29.79 -8.15 -7.77
N MET A 739 30.65 -7.81 -6.82
CA MET A 739 30.48 -8.25 -5.43
C MET A 739 29.13 -7.79 -4.85
N THR A 740 28.72 -6.56 -5.19
CA THR A 740 27.41 -6.03 -4.79
C THR A 740 26.27 -6.78 -5.46
N GLN A 741 26.35 -7.07 -6.76
CA GLN A 741 25.38 -7.85 -7.54
C GLN A 741 25.11 -9.21 -6.90
N LEU A 742 26.15 -9.93 -6.45
CA LEU A 742 25.98 -11.22 -5.78
C LEU A 742 25.08 -11.11 -4.53
N THR A 743 25.10 -9.97 -3.83
CA THR A 743 24.23 -9.71 -2.67
C THR A 743 22.80 -9.29 -3.04
N THR A 744 22.51 -9.05 -4.32
CA THR A 744 21.16 -8.72 -4.81
C THR A 744 20.39 -9.95 -5.30
N MET A 745 21.09 -11.06 -5.52
CA MET A 745 20.50 -12.28 -6.02
C MET A 745 19.53 -12.85 -5.00
N LYS A 746 18.28 -13.05 -5.41
CA LYS A 746 17.23 -13.63 -4.56
C LYS A 746 16.30 -14.52 -5.37
N SER A 747 15.66 -15.46 -4.70
CA SER A 747 14.52 -16.16 -5.28
C SER A 747 13.27 -15.29 -5.23
N VAL A 748 12.35 -15.51 -6.15
CA VAL A 748 11.01 -14.93 -6.15
C VAL A 748 9.99 -16.06 -6.13
N ASN A 749 8.80 -15.79 -5.58
CA ASN A 749 7.68 -16.73 -5.58
C ASN A 749 7.93 -18.09 -4.88
N THR A 750 8.84 -18.13 -3.90
CA THR A 750 9.15 -19.34 -3.12
C THR A 750 8.40 -19.39 -1.79
N LYS A 751 7.95 -20.59 -1.38
CA LYS A 751 7.15 -20.82 -0.16
C LYS A 751 7.98 -20.95 1.13
N GLY A 752 9.30 -20.87 1.04
CA GLY A 752 10.18 -20.94 2.21
C GLY A 752 11.67 -20.99 1.87
N ALA A 753 12.50 -20.99 2.92
CA ALA A 753 13.96 -20.91 2.79
C ALA A 753 14.57 -22.06 1.98
N SER A 754 14.07 -23.29 2.14
CA SER A 754 14.56 -24.45 1.39
C SER A 754 14.37 -24.30 -0.13
N GLU A 755 13.17 -23.90 -0.55
CA GLU A 755 12.84 -23.67 -1.96
C GLU A 755 13.62 -22.48 -2.53
N SER A 756 13.80 -21.43 -1.73
CA SER A 756 14.63 -20.26 -2.06
C SER A 756 16.07 -20.66 -2.37
N ILE A 757 16.72 -21.39 -1.45
CA ILE A 757 18.08 -21.89 -1.62
C ILE A 757 18.17 -22.79 -2.87
N SER A 758 17.19 -23.67 -3.08
CA SER A 758 17.17 -24.57 -4.23
C SER A 758 17.10 -23.82 -5.57
N SER A 759 16.34 -22.72 -5.63
CA SER A 759 16.17 -21.90 -6.84
C SER A 759 17.46 -21.16 -7.20
N ILE A 760 18.10 -20.55 -6.19
CA ILE A 760 19.38 -19.86 -6.36
C ILE A 760 20.48 -20.87 -6.75
N ALA A 761 20.50 -22.04 -6.11
CA ALA A 761 21.46 -23.10 -6.43
C ALA A 761 21.28 -23.66 -7.85
N ALA A 762 20.03 -23.83 -8.31
CA ALA A 762 19.73 -24.28 -9.68
C ALA A 762 20.26 -23.27 -10.71
N PHE A 763 19.97 -21.99 -10.52
CA PHE A 763 20.50 -20.91 -11.37
C PHE A 763 22.03 -20.86 -11.33
N GLY A 764 22.64 -20.92 -10.14
CA GLY A 764 24.10 -20.90 -9.99
C GLY A 764 24.78 -22.10 -10.64
N LYS A 765 24.18 -23.30 -10.57
CA LYS A 765 24.68 -24.51 -11.23
C LYS A 765 24.56 -24.40 -12.75
N PHE A 766 23.46 -23.86 -13.26
CA PHE A 766 23.29 -23.61 -14.70
C PHE A 766 24.34 -22.63 -15.23
N PHE A 767 24.56 -21.53 -14.50
CA PHE A 767 25.55 -20.52 -14.87
C PHE A 767 26.99 -21.09 -14.86
N SER A 768 27.41 -21.66 -13.74
CA SER A 768 28.75 -22.24 -13.59
C SER A 768 29.00 -23.43 -14.51
N GLY A 769 27.98 -24.27 -14.74
CA GLY A 769 28.02 -25.38 -15.69
C GLY A 769 28.23 -24.92 -17.13
N ASN A 770 27.54 -23.87 -17.57
CA ASN A 770 27.74 -23.33 -18.92
C ASN A 770 29.12 -22.71 -19.12
N VAL A 771 29.66 -22.02 -18.12
CA VAL A 771 31.03 -21.51 -18.13
C VAL A 771 32.03 -22.67 -18.18
N PHE A 772 31.89 -23.67 -17.30
CA PHE A 772 32.74 -24.86 -17.30
C PHE A 772 32.71 -25.60 -18.64
N ASP A 773 31.53 -25.75 -19.23
CA ASP A 773 31.36 -26.45 -20.51
C ASP A 773 32.06 -25.71 -21.67
N THR A 774 32.10 -24.37 -21.65
CA THR A 774 32.80 -23.57 -22.66
C THR A 774 34.33 -23.67 -22.51
N TYR A 775 34.86 -23.57 -21.28
CA TYR A 775 36.32 -23.47 -21.06
C TYR A 775 37.04 -24.80 -20.77
N ILE A 776 36.37 -25.80 -20.18
CA ILE A 776 37.04 -26.99 -19.61
C ILE A 776 36.68 -28.30 -20.32
N LYS A 777 35.43 -28.50 -20.76
CA LYS A 777 35.01 -29.78 -21.38
C LYS A 777 35.73 -30.13 -22.69
N LYS A 778 36.34 -29.16 -23.37
CA LYS A 778 37.04 -29.34 -24.65
C LYS A 778 38.57 -29.49 -24.53
N ILE A 779 39.10 -29.60 -23.31
CA ILE A 779 40.53 -29.95 -23.05
C ILE A 779 40.74 -31.49 -23.01
N ARG A 780 39.69 -32.28 -23.27
CA ARG A 780 39.77 -33.75 -23.35
C ARG A 780 39.77 -34.26 -24.78
#